data_AF-A0A3A5W0R7-F1
#
_entry.id   AF-A0A3A5W0R7-F1
#
_cell.length_a   1.000
_cell.length_b   1.000
_cell.length_c   1.000
_cell.angle_alpha   90.00
_cell.angle_beta   90.00
_cell.angle_gamma   90.00
#
_symmetry.space_group_name_H-M   'P 1'
#
loop_
_entity.id
_entity.type
_entity.pdbx_description
1 polymer ?
#
loop_
_entity_poly.entity_id
_entity_poly.type
_entity_poly.pdbx_seq_one_letter_code
_entity_poly.pdbx_strand_id
1 'polypeptide(L)'
;MSDDVPSTLTVAKLKALCILNDLATSGKKSDLVERLLEAGLARGEVGLPEEVESTPEEELQQEEVVLSMEDEDTLTPDVEPEKEVSAPVKADEDEVLEAEILEAVLVEETVIEPVKVKPKSKAAEPATLMDIIKRPQVAAALMTLIILGAGGYYYINNQLEPFTADQLRYGDEMRYTVTEGTFVATEEYVSLVLDQLDSDDETCKIRLEFEGDGILSITEGGTDQLLAEGSTDRLGAVIAKGGMGSQWLAVESVNSNTLDRFKITTYPPGVLSGCSTFGTSAEGSAQIETKQYTELRERALLSTEADWELRLPSIPADYRGTTVSYGVGGLLGGLDTLAPGLAMMLQPIEIEDLLGNDMIETGALGSSNGWDWRVVGNDEFSNSPAWKVVATHQDIKTYCLGSATMELWIEEGNPWAAKQKVDVIISSSQTNQQDCSTTSQLLNDLVLPEGDLELHHIFERTTLERGQKQLDLGRSYSSRPQANQIQIDDSDLISWGSNGVHMPDESSMRTHTFEQAIQCFDYFQGVAPGAASALDNGGYVWRATTSDTAQGSEWNMSWVNNEETSGWVKFNLTGTPSDTTCEYWERGSFDDPAAHNREAIPSTLNISGMEERLSDANLFGQLTGPDLFFTTDGAYQSEVEVGYLVVVPGGDLNSILSSLASDADGAVSIDMSRSWDGNDGWTNQLNLLADANEGRLLGWSLIQQPQ
;
A
#
# COMPACT_ATOMS: atom_id res chain seq x y z
N MET A 1 2.39 -43.27 36.13
CA MET A 1 1.43 -43.45 35.02
C MET A 1 0.36 -42.44 35.29
N SER A 2 0.50 -41.29 34.64
CA SER A 2 -0.34 -40.12 34.80
C SER A 2 -0.78 -39.80 33.39
N ASP A 3 -2.08 -39.85 33.13
CA ASP A 3 -2.64 -39.75 31.79
C ASP A 3 -2.47 -38.32 31.25
N ASP A 4 -1.67 -38.17 30.19
CA ASP A 4 -1.57 -36.94 29.38
C ASP A 4 -2.89 -36.77 28.62
N VAL A 5 -3.88 -36.15 29.25
CA VAL A 5 -5.07 -35.67 28.54
C VAL A 5 -4.77 -34.26 28.04
N PRO A 6 -4.71 -34.01 26.72
CA PRO A 6 -4.40 -32.69 26.18
C PRO A 6 -5.56 -31.73 26.48
N SER A 7 -5.23 -30.59 27.11
CA SER A 7 -6.17 -29.48 27.26
C SER A 7 -6.72 -29.05 25.90
N THR A 8 -8.03 -28.78 25.82
CA THR A 8 -8.72 -28.29 24.60
C THR A 8 -8.38 -26.83 24.27
N LEU A 9 -7.78 -26.09 25.21
CA LEU A 9 -7.43 -24.69 25.02
C LEU A 9 -6.12 -24.53 24.22
N THR A 10 -6.03 -23.49 23.40
CA THR A 10 -4.79 -23.18 22.68
C THR A 10 -3.70 -22.71 23.64
N VAL A 11 -2.43 -22.83 23.23
CA VAL A 11 -1.29 -22.38 24.05
C VAL A 11 -1.40 -20.87 24.35
N ALA A 12 -1.93 -20.08 23.41
CA ALA A 12 -2.20 -18.66 23.59
C ALA A 12 -3.22 -18.39 24.71
N LYS A 13 -4.35 -19.12 24.74
CA LYS A 13 -5.35 -18.99 25.81
C LYS A 13 -4.81 -19.41 27.17
N LEU A 14 -3.99 -20.47 27.23
CA LEU A 14 -3.33 -20.90 28.48
C LEU A 14 -2.27 -19.89 28.95
N LYS A 15 -1.52 -19.28 28.04
CA LYS A 15 -0.59 -18.19 28.39
C LYS A 15 -1.33 -16.95 28.87
N ALA A 16 -2.45 -16.58 28.25
CA ALA A 16 -3.31 -15.50 28.72
C ALA A 16 -3.85 -15.77 30.13
N LEU A 17 -4.30 -16.99 30.40
CA LEU A 17 -4.72 -17.42 31.75
C LEU A 17 -3.55 -17.37 32.75
N CYS A 18 -2.32 -17.72 32.35
CA CYS A 18 -1.15 -17.57 33.19
C CYS A 18 -0.88 -16.09 33.53
N ILE A 19 -1.01 -15.18 32.54
CA ILE A 19 -0.81 -13.74 32.74
C ILE A 19 -1.87 -13.16 33.68
N LEU A 20 -3.14 -13.55 33.50
CA LEU A 20 -4.24 -13.11 34.36
C LEU A 20 -4.09 -13.54 35.83
N ASN A 21 -3.28 -14.57 36.10
CA ASN A 21 -3.00 -15.08 37.43
C ASN A 21 -1.56 -14.78 37.91
N ASP A 22 -0.84 -13.86 37.24
CA ASP A 22 0.55 -13.48 37.54
C ASP A 22 1.56 -14.66 37.53
N LEU A 23 1.38 -15.62 36.63
CA LEU A 23 2.21 -16.81 36.46
C LEU A 23 3.12 -16.69 35.23
N ALA A 24 4.29 -17.32 35.28
CA ALA A 24 5.21 -17.36 34.14
C ALA A 24 4.57 -18.05 32.91
N THR A 25 4.85 -17.54 31.71
CA THR A 25 4.26 -18.01 30.43
C THR A 25 5.18 -18.92 29.62
N SER A 26 6.37 -19.22 30.13
CA SER A 26 7.35 -20.11 29.50
C SER A 26 7.08 -21.59 29.81
N GLY A 27 7.19 -22.46 28.82
CA GLY A 27 7.10 -23.92 28.95
C GLY A 27 6.27 -24.58 27.85
N LYS A 28 6.22 -25.92 27.85
CA LYS A 28 5.31 -26.68 26.99
C LYS A 28 3.88 -26.57 27.51
N LYS A 29 2.91 -26.91 26.66
CA LYS A 29 1.47 -26.84 26.99
C LYS A 29 1.12 -27.55 28.31
N SER A 30 1.72 -28.71 28.57
CA SER A 30 1.57 -29.46 29.83
C SER A 30 2.03 -28.67 31.06
N ASP A 31 3.14 -27.94 30.94
CA ASP A 31 3.76 -27.20 32.05
C ASP A 31 2.94 -25.95 32.41
N LEU A 32 2.25 -25.36 31.42
CA LEU A 32 1.31 -24.26 31.63
C LEU A 32 0.02 -24.74 32.30
N VAL A 33 -0.51 -25.89 31.87
CA VAL A 33 -1.71 -26.50 32.44
C VAL A 33 -1.47 -26.91 33.90
N GLU A 34 -0.34 -27.57 34.21
CA GLU A 34 -0.01 -27.97 35.57
C GLU A 34 0.15 -26.76 36.50
N ARG A 35 0.78 -25.69 36.01
CA ARG A 35 0.97 -24.43 36.76
C ARG A 35 -0.34 -23.70 37.04
N LEU A 36 -1.28 -23.72 36.09
CA LEU A 36 -2.62 -23.14 36.26
C LEU A 36 -3.47 -23.96 37.26
N LEU A 37 -3.35 -25.29 37.24
CA LEU A 37 -3.99 -26.15 38.23
C LEU A 37 -3.39 -25.96 39.63
N GLU A 38 -2.06 -25.79 39.74
CA GLU A 38 -1.38 -25.53 41.01
C GLU A 38 -1.72 -24.13 41.58
N ALA A 39 -2.03 -23.16 40.70
CA ALA A 39 -2.54 -21.85 41.08
C ALA A 39 -4.03 -21.84 41.49
N GLY A 40 -4.73 -22.98 41.38
CA GLY A 40 -6.08 -23.17 41.90
C GLY A 40 -7.21 -22.97 40.90
N LEU A 41 -6.95 -22.93 39.60
CA LEU A 41 -7.99 -22.88 38.57
C LEU A 41 -8.70 -24.23 38.45
N ALA A 42 -10.00 -24.19 38.16
CA ALA A 42 -10.79 -25.40 37.98
C ALA A 42 -10.36 -26.15 36.71
N ARG A 43 -10.48 -27.49 36.71
CA ARG A 43 -10.11 -28.32 35.54
C ARG A 43 -10.86 -27.90 34.27
N GLY A 44 -12.13 -27.51 34.38
CA GLY A 44 -12.91 -26.98 33.26
C GLY A 44 -12.35 -25.68 32.67
N GLU A 45 -11.84 -24.77 33.50
CA GLU A 45 -11.27 -23.48 33.07
C GLU A 45 -9.92 -23.65 32.36
N VAL A 46 -9.22 -24.74 32.64
CA VAL A 46 -7.94 -25.11 31.98
C VAL A 46 -8.18 -26.09 30.82
N GLY A 47 -9.43 -26.35 30.43
CA GLY A 47 -9.80 -27.17 29.27
C GLY A 47 -9.62 -28.69 29.47
N LEU A 48 -9.72 -29.17 30.71
CA LEU A 48 -9.72 -30.59 31.07
C LEU A 48 -11.15 -31.06 31.38
N PRO A 49 -11.53 -32.31 31.04
CA PRO A 49 -12.86 -32.83 31.34
C PRO A 49 -13.09 -32.92 32.86
N GLU A 50 -14.22 -32.40 33.33
CA GLU A 50 -14.61 -32.50 34.75
C GLU A 50 -14.98 -33.94 35.12
N GLU A 51 -14.48 -34.42 36.27
CA GLU A 51 -14.96 -35.68 36.85
C GLU A 51 -16.31 -35.43 37.52
N VAL A 52 -17.34 -36.08 36.99
CA VAL A 52 -18.73 -35.94 37.46
C VAL A 52 -18.89 -36.60 38.83
N GLU A 53 -18.83 -35.83 39.92
CA GLU A 53 -19.39 -36.27 41.20
C GLU A 53 -20.89 -35.97 41.24
N SER A 54 -21.68 -37.04 41.26
CA SER A 54 -23.14 -37.04 41.37
C SER A 54 -23.63 -36.53 42.72
N THR A 55 -24.54 -35.54 42.76
CA THR A 55 -25.78 -35.47 43.57
C THR A 55 -26.55 -34.14 43.34
N PRO A 56 -27.87 -34.04 43.65
CA PRO A 56 -28.88 -33.51 42.71
C PRO A 56 -29.42 -32.09 42.97
N GLU A 57 -29.96 -31.53 41.88
CA GLU A 57 -30.95 -30.46 41.69
C GLU A 57 -31.46 -29.65 42.90
N GLU A 58 -31.25 -28.32 42.87
CA GLU A 58 -32.23 -27.32 43.32
C GLU A 58 -32.25 -26.10 42.36
N GLU A 59 -33.45 -25.73 41.93
CA GLU A 59 -33.80 -24.58 41.09
C GLU A 59 -33.54 -23.24 41.80
N LEU A 60 -33.08 -22.21 41.08
CA LEU A 60 -33.34 -20.79 41.40
C LEU A 60 -33.00 -19.85 40.22
N GLN A 61 -34.07 -19.44 39.52
CA GLN A 61 -34.35 -18.17 38.82
C GLN A 61 -33.18 -17.22 38.48
N GLN A 62 -32.96 -16.98 37.17
CA GLN A 62 -32.30 -15.78 36.63
C GLN A 62 -33.29 -14.95 35.81
N GLU A 63 -33.29 -13.64 36.07
CA GLU A 63 -34.03 -12.60 35.35
C GLU A 63 -33.41 -12.39 33.95
N GLU A 64 -34.22 -12.56 32.90
CA GLU A 64 -33.92 -12.09 31.55
C GLU A 64 -34.27 -10.60 31.42
N VAL A 65 -33.28 -9.76 31.11
CA VAL A 65 -33.51 -8.42 30.58
C VAL A 65 -33.60 -8.52 29.06
N VAL A 66 -34.82 -8.51 28.55
CA VAL A 66 -35.15 -8.35 27.12
C VAL A 66 -35.48 -6.88 26.85
N LEU A 67 -34.72 -6.24 25.95
CA LEU A 67 -35.03 -4.93 25.39
C LEU A 67 -35.60 -5.13 23.98
N SER A 68 -36.94 -5.12 23.88
CA SER A 68 -37.65 -5.00 22.60
C SER A 68 -37.82 -3.51 22.26
N MET A 69 -37.33 -3.11 21.09
CA MET A 69 -37.69 -1.84 20.45
C MET A 69 -38.52 -2.15 19.21
N GLU A 70 -39.81 -1.79 19.24
CA GLU A 70 -40.64 -1.52 18.07
C GLU A 70 -41.97 -0.91 18.53
N ASP A 71 -42.29 0.28 18.02
CA ASP A 71 -43.64 0.67 17.58
C ASP A 71 -43.55 1.94 16.71
N GLU A 72 -43.97 1.77 15.46
CA GLU A 72 -44.32 2.75 14.43
C GLU A 72 -45.45 3.71 14.89
N ASP A 73 -45.47 4.97 14.44
CA ASP A 73 -46.16 5.35 13.19
C ASP A 73 -46.45 6.87 13.04
N THR A 74 -46.09 7.38 11.85
CA THR A 74 -46.64 8.45 10.99
C THR A 74 -47.47 9.65 11.52
N LEU A 75 -47.15 10.87 11.01
CA LEU A 75 -47.93 11.65 10.00
C LEU A 75 -47.45 13.13 9.90
N THR A 76 -47.16 13.56 8.67
CA THR A 76 -46.85 14.94 8.19
C THR A 76 -48.15 15.72 7.83
N PRO A 77 -48.11 16.88 7.12
CA PRO A 77 -47.70 18.25 7.49
C PRO A 77 -48.83 19.30 7.23
N ASP A 78 -48.61 20.60 7.50
CA ASP A 78 -49.39 21.70 6.88
C ASP A 78 -48.70 23.09 6.95
N VAL A 79 -49.15 23.97 6.05
CA VAL A 79 -48.47 25.08 5.34
C VAL A 79 -48.47 26.47 6.02
N GLU A 80 -47.46 27.28 5.63
CA GLU A 80 -47.19 28.75 5.62
C GLU A 80 -48.33 29.78 5.87
N PRO A 81 -48.02 31.05 6.28
CA PRO A 81 -47.73 32.10 5.27
C PRO A 81 -46.79 33.28 5.66
N GLU A 82 -46.41 34.03 4.62
CA GLU A 82 -45.53 35.22 4.48
C GLU A 82 -45.89 36.51 5.28
N LYS A 83 -44.88 37.40 5.46
CA LYS A 83 -45.09 38.87 5.39
C LYS A 83 -43.83 39.70 5.07
N GLU A 84 -44.07 40.77 4.32
CA GLU A 84 -43.19 41.67 3.56
C GLU A 84 -42.30 42.68 4.34
N VAL A 85 -41.14 43.00 3.73
CA VAL A 85 -40.49 44.31 3.44
C VAL A 85 -40.58 45.49 4.44
N SER A 86 -39.41 46.00 4.89
CA SER A 86 -39.05 47.44 4.85
C SER A 86 -37.57 47.73 5.15
N ALA A 87 -36.87 48.40 4.21
CA ALA A 87 -35.73 49.29 4.48
C ALA A 87 -36.26 50.70 4.92
N PRO A 88 -35.46 51.76 5.23
CA PRO A 88 -34.00 51.95 5.15
C PRO A 88 -33.35 52.78 6.32
N VAL A 89 -32.06 53.10 6.17
CA VAL A 89 -31.31 54.32 6.59
C VAL A 89 -30.28 54.19 7.74
N LYS A 90 -29.09 54.73 7.40
CA LYS A 90 -27.81 54.95 8.12
C LYS A 90 -27.88 55.80 9.40
N ALA A 91 -26.94 55.53 10.31
CA ALA A 91 -26.08 56.44 11.11
C ALA A 91 -25.42 55.55 12.19
N ASP A 92 -24.12 55.26 12.08
CA ASP A 92 -22.99 55.97 12.72
C ASP A 92 -22.92 55.84 14.25
N GLU A 93 -21.67 55.65 14.71
CA GLU A 93 -21.10 55.81 16.06
C GLU A 93 -20.92 54.54 16.93
N ASP A 94 -19.69 54.00 16.79
CA ASP A 94 -18.66 53.88 17.84
C ASP A 94 -18.58 52.67 18.79
N GLU A 95 -17.29 52.33 19.03
CA GLU A 95 -16.66 51.42 20.00
C GLU A 95 -16.55 49.93 19.64
N VAL A 96 -15.54 49.61 18.83
CA VAL A 96 -14.81 48.33 18.93
C VAL A 96 -13.34 48.62 19.24
N LEU A 97 -12.85 47.95 20.28
CA LEU A 97 -11.47 47.94 20.76
C LEU A 97 -10.57 47.26 19.71
N GLU A 98 -9.71 48.03 19.06
CA GLU A 98 -8.67 47.50 18.17
C GLU A 98 -7.35 47.27 18.91
N ALA A 99 -6.77 46.12 18.58
CA ALA A 99 -5.52 45.61 19.08
C ALA A 99 -4.32 46.36 18.50
N GLU A 100 -3.29 46.43 19.32
CA GLU A 100 -1.98 47.04 19.12
C GLU A 100 -1.24 46.42 17.93
N ILE A 101 -1.04 47.21 16.87
CA ILE A 101 -0.07 46.97 15.80
C ILE A 101 0.91 48.15 15.80
N LEU A 102 2.19 47.86 16.07
CA LEU A 102 3.29 48.83 15.99
C LEU A 102 3.80 48.87 14.55
N GLU A 103 3.38 49.89 13.79
CA GLU A 103 3.95 50.25 12.49
C GLU A 103 5.10 51.24 12.67
N ALA A 104 6.26 50.92 12.08
CA ALA A 104 7.43 51.78 12.03
C ALA A 104 7.28 52.83 10.91
N VAL A 105 7.17 54.10 11.29
CA VAL A 105 7.13 55.23 10.35
C VAL A 105 8.55 55.69 10.01
N LEU A 106 8.89 55.58 8.73
CA LEU A 106 9.95 56.30 8.03
C LEU A 106 9.72 57.82 8.14
N VAL A 107 10.72 58.58 8.59
CA VAL A 107 10.67 60.05 8.56
C VAL A 107 11.77 60.59 7.63
N GLU A 108 11.29 61.15 6.52
CA GLU A 108 12.01 62.02 5.59
C GLU A 108 12.53 63.29 6.26
N GLU A 109 13.66 63.74 5.72
CA GLU A 109 14.43 64.92 6.10
C GLU A 109 13.66 66.22 5.79
N THR A 110 13.30 67.00 6.82
CA THR A 110 12.76 68.37 6.63
C THR A 110 13.60 69.45 7.30
N VAL A 111 13.94 70.42 6.44
CA VAL A 111 14.66 71.69 6.57
C VAL A 111 14.27 72.54 7.79
N ILE A 112 15.29 73.15 8.42
CA ILE A 112 15.22 74.02 9.59
C ILE A 112 15.05 75.50 9.18
N GLU A 113 14.14 76.24 9.82
CA GLU A 113 14.22 77.70 9.97
C GLU A 113 13.93 78.18 11.41
N PRO A 114 14.45 79.36 11.85
CA PRO A 114 14.92 79.56 13.21
C PRO A 114 13.99 80.40 14.10
N VAL A 115 13.93 80.08 15.41
CA VAL A 115 13.35 80.97 16.43
C VAL A 115 14.30 81.15 17.63
N LYS A 116 14.32 82.40 18.11
CA LYS A 116 15.32 83.04 18.98
C LYS A 116 15.24 82.69 20.48
N VAL A 117 16.45 82.50 21.02
CA VAL A 117 17.01 82.43 22.39
C VAL A 117 16.30 83.23 23.52
N LYS A 118 16.26 82.66 24.74
CA LYS A 118 16.73 83.32 25.99
C LYS A 118 17.44 82.34 26.96
N PRO A 119 18.41 82.81 27.76
CA PRO A 119 19.54 82.00 28.23
C PRO A 119 19.50 81.70 29.74
N LYS A 120 20.20 80.62 30.17
CA LYS A 120 20.87 80.56 31.49
C LYS A 120 21.92 79.44 31.57
N SER A 121 23.18 79.88 31.60
CA SER A 121 24.36 79.36 32.32
C SER A 121 24.48 77.85 32.62
N LYS A 122 25.50 77.18 32.08
CA LYS A 122 26.85 77.02 32.67
C LYS A 122 27.72 76.25 31.67
N ALA A 123 28.97 76.67 31.54
CA ALA A 123 29.94 76.07 30.63
C ALA A 123 30.23 74.60 31.02
N ALA A 124 29.98 73.69 30.08
CA ALA A 124 30.66 72.41 29.98
C ALA A 124 31.18 72.33 28.54
N GLU A 125 32.48 72.08 28.39
CA GLU A 125 33.16 71.96 27.10
C GLU A 125 32.50 70.85 26.24
N PRO A 126 32.36 71.02 24.92
CA PRO A 126 31.82 69.97 24.06
C PRO A 126 32.82 68.81 24.01
N ALA A 127 32.45 67.68 24.59
CA ALA A 127 33.22 66.44 24.45
C ALA A 127 33.33 66.10 22.96
N THR A 128 34.56 65.94 22.48
CA THR A 128 34.81 65.52 21.10
C THR A 128 34.37 64.07 20.91
N LEU A 129 34.01 63.65 19.68
CA LEU A 129 33.62 62.27 19.35
C LEU A 129 34.62 61.22 19.88
N MET A 130 35.89 61.59 20.00
CA MET A 130 36.94 60.74 20.59
C MET A 130 36.86 60.58 22.11
N ASP A 131 36.29 61.54 22.85
CA ASP A 131 36.10 61.44 24.31
C ASP A 131 34.88 60.60 24.69
N ILE A 132 33.92 60.44 23.76
CA ILE A 132 32.75 59.58 23.92
C ILE A 132 33.13 58.11 23.67
N ILE A 133 33.99 57.82 22.69
CA ILE A 133 34.46 56.46 22.35
C ILE A 133 35.44 55.88 23.40
N LYS A 134 36.21 56.73 24.10
CA LYS A 134 37.13 56.29 25.16
C LYS A 134 36.46 55.84 26.46
N ARG A 135 35.14 56.00 26.59
CA ARG A 135 34.40 55.47 27.74
C ARG A 135 34.13 53.97 27.53
N PRO A 136 34.60 53.09 28.42
CA PRO A 136 34.51 51.64 28.23
C PRO A 136 33.06 51.14 28.10
N GLN A 137 32.11 51.84 28.71
CA GLN A 137 30.67 51.54 28.61
C GLN A 137 30.07 51.88 27.23
N VAL A 138 30.59 52.90 26.54
CA VAL A 138 30.11 53.31 25.21
C VAL A 138 30.76 52.49 24.11
N ALA A 139 32.05 52.16 24.25
CA ALA A 139 32.75 51.25 23.33
C ALA A 139 32.14 49.84 23.34
N ALA A 140 31.72 49.35 24.52
CA ALA A 140 31.01 48.07 24.64
C ALA A 140 29.68 48.11 23.88
N ALA A 141 28.83 49.11 24.14
CA ALA A 141 27.53 49.25 23.45
C ALA A 141 27.67 49.43 21.93
N LEU A 142 28.69 50.17 21.46
CA LEU A 142 28.98 50.34 20.04
C LEU A 142 29.49 49.05 19.40
N MET A 143 30.36 48.29 20.09
CA MET A 143 30.76 46.96 19.63
C MET A 143 29.59 45.98 19.62
N THR A 144 28.69 46.02 20.61
CA THR A 144 27.48 45.20 20.60
C THR A 144 26.56 45.58 19.43
N LEU A 145 26.40 46.87 19.12
CA LEU A 145 25.64 47.32 17.94
C LEU A 145 26.32 46.99 16.61
N ILE A 146 27.66 46.99 16.55
CA ILE A 146 28.41 46.55 15.36
C ILE A 146 28.34 45.03 15.21
N ILE A 147 28.37 44.27 16.31
CA ILE A 147 28.23 42.79 16.29
C ILE A 147 26.79 42.39 16.00
N LEU A 148 25.79 43.10 16.54
CA LEU A 148 24.37 42.90 16.21
C LEU A 148 24.03 43.39 14.80
N GLY A 149 24.66 44.48 14.34
CA GLY A 149 24.49 45.01 12.99
C GLY A 149 25.19 44.15 11.92
N ALA A 150 26.42 43.70 12.18
CA ALA A 150 27.17 42.82 11.28
C ALA A 150 26.68 41.36 11.36
N GLY A 151 26.32 40.89 12.56
CA GLY A 151 25.76 39.55 12.78
C GLY A 151 24.31 39.44 12.29
N GLY A 152 23.50 40.48 12.47
CA GLY A 152 22.14 40.55 11.95
C GLY A 152 22.10 40.62 10.42
N TYR A 153 23.01 41.39 9.79
CA TYR A 153 23.12 41.44 8.34
C TYR A 153 23.52 40.08 7.74
N TYR A 154 24.46 39.35 8.37
CA TYR A 154 24.84 38.01 7.91
C TYR A 154 23.72 36.97 8.13
N TYR A 155 22.96 37.07 9.23
CA TYR A 155 21.87 36.15 9.55
C TYR A 155 20.61 36.38 8.69
N ILE A 156 20.33 37.62 8.29
CA ILE A 156 19.17 37.97 7.46
C ILE A 156 19.50 37.80 5.96
N ASN A 157 20.75 38.00 5.54
CA ASN A 157 21.12 38.00 4.12
C ASN A 157 21.72 36.68 3.60
N ASN A 158 21.85 35.65 4.45
CA ASN A 158 22.22 34.28 4.04
C ASN A 158 21.03 33.30 4.04
N GLN A 159 19.81 33.77 4.32
CA GLN A 159 18.63 32.93 4.14
C GLN A 159 18.33 32.88 2.65
N LEU A 160 18.23 31.66 2.11
CA LEU A 160 17.72 31.42 0.77
C LEU A 160 16.37 32.11 0.62
N GLU A 161 16.07 32.63 -0.57
CA GLU A 161 14.74 33.17 -0.82
C GLU A 161 13.72 32.02 -0.71
N PRO A 162 12.64 32.19 0.08
CA PRO A 162 11.57 31.20 0.12
C PRO A 162 10.94 31.03 -1.27
N PHE A 163 10.70 29.80 -1.68
CA PHE A 163 10.02 29.48 -2.94
C PHE A 163 9.01 28.35 -2.73
N THR A 164 8.09 28.19 -3.68
CA THR A 164 7.15 27.07 -3.73
C THR A 164 7.68 25.97 -4.63
N ALA A 165 7.32 24.72 -4.36
CA ALA A 165 7.68 23.59 -5.20
C ALA A 165 7.48 23.89 -6.70
N ASP A 166 8.47 23.53 -7.49
CA ASP A 166 8.46 23.80 -8.92
C ASP A 166 7.65 22.70 -9.62
N GLN A 167 6.66 23.07 -10.44
CA GLN A 167 5.80 22.08 -11.10
C GLN A 167 6.53 21.35 -12.23
N LEU A 168 6.19 20.08 -12.39
CA LEU A 168 6.63 19.25 -13.50
C LEU A 168 6.13 19.76 -14.85
N ARG A 169 6.88 19.42 -15.89
CA ARG A 169 6.62 19.78 -17.29
C ARG A 169 6.81 18.55 -18.18
N TYR A 170 6.06 18.51 -19.28
CA TYR A 170 6.28 17.54 -20.33
C TYR A 170 7.70 17.70 -20.90
N GLY A 171 8.47 16.60 -20.91
CA GLY A 171 9.87 16.57 -21.30
C GLY A 171 10.86 16.92 -20.20
N ASP A 172 10.44 17.06 -18.94
CA ASP A 172 11.39 17.10 -17.82
C ASP A 172 12.15 15.76 -17.75
N GLU A 173 13.47 15.81 -17.62
CA GLU A 173 14.35 14.64 -17.41
C GLU A 173 15.36 14.95 -16.30
N MET A 174 15.50 14.05 -15.33
CA MET A 174 16.53 14.09 -14.32
C MET A 174 17.32 12.80 -14.31
N ARG A 175 18.65 12.91 -14.37
CA ARG A 175 19.55 11.77 -14.13
C ARG A 175 20.05 11.82 -12.71
N TYR A 176 20.18 10.68 -12.09
CA TYR A 176 20.65 10.54 -10.72
C TYR A 176 21.51 9.29 -10.55
N THR A 177 22.25 9.25 -9.44
CA THR A 177 23.01 8.09 -9.00
C THR A 177 22.43 7.57 -7.69
N VAL A 178 22.38 6.25 -7.54
CA VAL A 178 22.01 5.56 -6.30
C VAL A 178 23.27 5.05 -5.63
N THR A 179 23.49 5.46 -4.38
CA THR A 179 24.66 5.05 -3.59
C THR A 179 24.24 4.60 -2.20
N GLU A 180 25.12 3.86 -1.52
CA GLU A 180 24.88 3.33 -0.16
C GLU A 180 23.59 2.50 -0.04
N GLY A 181 23.16 1.86 -1.14
CA GLY A 181 21.96 1.04 -1.18
C GLY A 181 22.14 -0.26 -0.41
N THR A 182 21.37 -0.45 0.65
CA THR A 182 21.35 -1.66 1.46
C THR A 182 19.92 -2.02 1.84
N PHE A 183 19.58 -3.29 1.69
CA PHE A 183 18.31 -3.84 2.16
C PHE A 183 18.59 -5.10 2.99
N VAL A 184 17.94 -5.23 4.14
CA VAL A 184 18.11 -6.39 5.03
C VAL A 184 16.74 -6.89 5.46
N ALA A 185 16.52 -8.20 5.34
CA ALA A 185 15.34 -8.89 5.85
C ALA A 185 15.78 -10.08 6.71
N THR A 186 15.12 -10.32 7.84
CA THR A 186 15.36 -11.46 8.74
C THR A 186 14.06 -12.19 9.09
N GLU A 187 14.21 -13.45 9.52
CA GLU A 187 13.11 -14.26 10.06
C GLU A 187 11.92 -14.36 9.09
N GLU A 188 10.69 -14.01 9.50
CA GLU A 188 9.48 -14.16 8.70
C GLU A 188 9.42 -13.17 7.52
N TYR A 189 10.19 -12.08 7.56
CA TYR A 189 10.37 -11.22 6.38
C TYR A 189 11.16 -11.91 5.27
N VAL A 190 11.96 -12.94 5.58
CA VAL A 190 12.70 -13.69 4.55
C VAL A 190 11.77 -14.58 3.74
N SER A 191 10.78 -15.23 4.37
CA SER A 191 9.77 -16.00 3.63
C SER A 191 8.99 -15.13 2.66
N LEU A 192 8.59 -13.92 3.06
CA LEU A 192 7.91 -12.98 2.16
C LEU A 192 8.73 -12.62 0.91
N VAL A 193 10.06 -12.58 1.04
CA VAL A 193 10.98 -12.31 -0.08
C VAL A 193 11.27 -13.57 -0.90
N LEU A 194 11.34 -14.75 -0.28
CA LEU A 194 11.71 -16.01 -0.93
C LEU A 194 10.54 -16.76 -1.57
N ASP A 195 9.31 -16.60 -1.10
CA ASP A 195 8.12 -17.24 -1.66
C ASP A 195 7.91 -16.85 -3.14
N GLN A 196 8.48 -15.73 -3.58
CA GLN A 196 8.47 -15.28 -4.98
C GLN A 196 9.61 -15.85 -5.83
N LEU A 197 10.61 -16.47 -5.22
CA LEU A 197 11.85 -16.92 -5.86
C LEU A 197 12.00 -18.46 -5.92
N ASP A 198 10.95 -19.19 -5.51
CA ASP A 198 10.84 -20.67 -5.53
C ASP A 198 12.15 -21.38 -5.12
N SER A 199 12.73 -20.92 -4.00
CA SER A 199 14.02 -21.40 -3.51
C SER A 199 13.82 -22.31 -2.29
N ASP A 200 14.15 -23.60 -2.44
CA ASP A 200 14.08 -24.64 -1.39
C ASP A 200 15.07 -24.45 -0.22
N ASP A 201 15.96 -23.45 -0.28
CA ASP A 201 17.01 -23.24 0.72
C ASP A 201 16.47 -22.52 1.97
N GLU A 202 16.50 -23.19 3.13
CA GLU A 202 16.25 -22.59 4.45
C GLU A 202 17.19 -21.38 4.66
N THR A 203 16.67 -20.18 4.44
CA THR A 203 17.39 -18.92 4.61
C THR A 203 16.80 -18.16 5.78
N CYS A 204 17.66 -17.71 6.69
CA CYS A 204 17.28 -17.01 7.91
C CYS A 204 17.46 -15.49 7.79
N LYS A 205 18.32 -15.02 6.87
CA LYS A 205 18.56 -13.60 6.61
C LYS A 205 18.97 -13.35 5.16
N ILE A 206 18.47 -12.27 4.58
CA ILE A 206 18.87 -11.76 3.26
C ILE A 206 19.47 -10.37 3.44
N ARG A 207 20.57 -10.10 2.74
CA ARG A 207 21.16 -8.77 2.59
C ARG A 207 21.35 -8.48 1.11
N LEU A 208 20.77 -7.38 0.64
CA LEU A 208 21.02 -6.82 -0.68
C LEU A 208 21.88 -5.59 -0.54
N GLU A 209 22.90 -5.46 -1.39
CA GLU A 209 23.70 -4.24 -1.54
C GLU A 209 23.59 -3.80 -2.99
N PHE A 210 23.22 -2.53 -3.24
CA PHE A 210 22.99 -2.00 -4.57
C PHE A 210 23.54 -0.59 -4.78
N GLU A 211 24.15 -0.37 -5.95
CA GLU A 211 24.61 0.94 -6.43
C GLU A 211 24.39 1.01 -7.94
N GLY A 212 24.07 2.20 -8.45
CA GLY A 212 23.77 2.36 -9.87
C GLY A 212 23.42 3.77 -10.31
N ASP A 213 22.93 3.87 -11.53
CA ASP A 213 22.48 5.11 -12.16
C ASP A 213 21.01 4.99 -12.54
N GLY A 214 20.29 6.11 -12.47
CA GLY A 214 18.87 6.19 -12.80
C GLY A 214 18.53 7.42 -13.64
N ILE A 215 17.40 7.33 -14.34
CA ILE A 215 16.82 8.38 -15.15
C ILE A 215 15.33 8.44 -14.82
N LEU A 216 14.89 9.61 -14.36
CA LEU A 216 13.48 9.95 -14.17
C LEU A 216 13.08 10.91 -15.28
N SER A 217 11.96 10.67 -15.95
CA SER A 217 11.51 11.50 -17.06
C SER A 217 10.01 11.56 -17.17
N ILE A 218 9.51 12.69 -17.68
CA ILE A 218 8.11 12.89 -18.02
C ILE A 218 7.98 12.92 -19.52
N THR A 219 7.22 11.98 -20.08
CA THR A 219 7.08 11.85 -21.54
C THR A 219 6.38 13.06 -22.16
N GLU A 220 6.87 13.52 -23.31
CA GLU A 220 6.21 14.54 -24.14
C GLU A 220 5.47 13.86 -25.31
N GLY A 221 4.21 13.49 -25.07
CA GLY A 221 3.33 12.85 -26.06
C GLY A 221 3.02 13.72 -27.28
N GLY A 222 3.06 13.08 -28.46
CA GLY A 222 2.77 13.72 -29.74
C GLY A 222 1.27 13.89 -30.04
N THR A 223 0.95 14.42 -31.22
CA THR A 223 -0.45 14.61 -31.67
C THR A 223 -1.18 13.30 -31.94
N ASP A 224 -0.45 12.22 -32.19
CA ASP A 224 -0.97 10.85 -32.33
C ASP A 224 -1.60 10.31 -31.05
N GLN A 225 -1.19 10.84 -29.89
CA GLN A 225 -1.73 10.51 -28.58
C GLN A 225 -3.03 11.26 -28.24
N LEU A 226 -3.43 12.23 -29.05
CA LEU A 226 -4.64 13.02 -28.81
C LEU A 226 -5.82 12.49 -29.64
N LEU A 227 -6.03 11.18 -29.62
CA LEU A 227 -7.15 10.54 -30.30
C LEU A 227 -8.48 11.08 -29.75
N ALA A 228 -9.37 11.49 -30.66
CA ALA A 228 -10.67 12.08 -30.35
C ALA A 228 -10.66 13.43 -29.59
N GLU A 229 -9.50 14.07 -29.42
CA GLU A 229 -9.43 15.46 -28.97
C GLU A 229 -9.67 16.43 -30.12
N GLY A 230 -10.56 17.40 -29.91
CA GLY A 230 -10.86 18.45 -30.89
C GLY A 230 -9.80 19.56 -30.96
N SER A 231 -8.83 19.58 -30.03
CA SER A 231 -7.77 20.58 -29.96
C SER A 231 -6.42 19.96 -29.59
N THR A 232 -5.34 20.70 -29.84
CA THR A 232 -3.98 20.34 -29.45
C THR A 232 -3.61 20.89 -28.06
N ASP A 233 -4.59 21.34 -27.28
CA ASP A 233 -4.32 22.00 -25.99
C ASP A 233 -3.72 21.02 -24.97
N ARG A 234 -3.93 19.71 -25.15
CA ARG A 234 -3.41 18.62 -24.30
C ARG A 234 -2.11 17.98 -24.84
N LEU A 235 -1.43 18.65 -25.78
CA LEU A 235 -0.14 18.17 -26.31
C LEU A 235 0.86 17.90 -25.17
N GLY A 236 1.56 16.77 -25.21
CA GLY A 236 2.39 16.27 -24.11
C GLY A 236 1.76 15.08 -23.38
N ALA A 237 0.43 15.01 -23.28
CA ALA A 237 -0.25 13.86 -22.68
C ALA A 237 -0.19 12.62 -23.57
N VAL A 238 -0.26 11.44 -22.94
CA VAL A 238 -0.27 10.13 -23.62
C VAL A 238 -1.60 9.40 -23.42
N ILE A 239 -1.90 8.43 -24.27
CA ILE A 239 -3.04 7.54 -24.09
C ILE A 239 -2.64 6.41 -23.16
N ALA A 240 -3.39 6.23 -22.08
CA ALA A 240 -3.23 5.12 -21.14
C ALA A 240 -4.54 4.35 -21.01
N LYS A 241 -4.46 3.04 -20.73
CA LYS A 241 -5.63 2.23 -20.42
C LYS A 241 -5.75 2.08 -18.90
N GLY A 242 -6.97 2.25 -18.37
CA GLY A 242 -7.25 1.93 -16.96
C GLY A 242 -7.64 0.46 -16.77
N GLY A 243 -7.84 0.03 -15.52
CA GLY A 243 -8.23 -1.35 -15.19
C GLY A 243 -9.56 -1.81 -15.80
N MET A 244 -10.39 -0.87 -16.26
CA MET A 244 -11.64 -1.15 -16.99
C MET A 244 -11.47 -1.24 -18.51
N GLY A 245 -10.22 -1.25 -19.02
CA GLY A 245 -9.90 -1.33 -20.45
C GLY A 245 -10.16 -0.05 -21.26
N SER A 246 -10.82 0.95 -20.66
CA SER A 246 -11.10 2.25 -21.29
C SER A 246 -9.83 3.09 -21.46
N GLN A 247 -9.80 3.89 -22.52
CA GLN A 247 -8.69 4.80 -22.84
C GLN A 247 -8.86 6.15 -22.16
N TRP A 248 -7.81 6.63 -21.52
CA TRP A 248 -7.73 7.90 -20.81
C TRP A 248 -6.56 8.72 -21.34
N LEU A 249 -6.59 10.03 -21.12
CA LEU A 249 -5.40 10.87 -21.28
C LEU A 249 -4.69 10.99 -19.93
N ALA A 250 -3.38 10.73 -19.94
CA ALA A 250 -2.56 10.67 -18.75
C ALA A 250 -1.20 11.37 -18.95
N VAL A 251 -0.56 11.70 -17.83
CA VAL A 251 0.87 12.00 -17.76
C VAL A 251 1.58 10.66 -17.54
N GLU A 252 2.58 10.37 -18.38
CA GLU A 252 3.47 9.22 -18.20
C GLU A 252 4.75 9.68 -17.52
N SER A 253 5.02 9.11 -16.35
CA SER A 253 6.28 9.23 -15.62
C SER A 253 7.07 7.93 -15.79
N VAL A 254 8.30 8.02 -16.26
CA VAL A 254 9.19 6.88 -16.51
C VAL A 254 10.40 6.99 -15.62
N ASN A 255 10.64 5.96 -14.82
CA ASN A 255 11.82 5.83 -13.99
C ASN A 255 12.60 4.57 -14.36
N SER A 256 13.79 4.73 -14.95
CA SER A 256 14.68 3.64 -15.32
C SER A 256 15.91 3.63 -14.42
N ASN A 257 16.18 2.51 -13.77
CA ASN A 257 17.31 2.27 -12.88
C ASN A 257 18.18 1.14 -13.42
N THR A 258 19.48 1.38 -13.51
CA THR A 258 20.49 0.34 -13.81
C THR A 258 21.42 0.22 -12.61
N LEU A 259 21.33 -0.90 -11.92
CA LEU A 259 22.15 -1.26 -10.76
C LEU A 259 23.35 -2.08 -11.25
N ASP A 260 24.47 -1.39 -11.49
CA ASP A 260 25.72 -2.00 -11.97
C ASP A 260 26.39 -2.88 -10.91
N ARG A 261 26.18 -2.57 -9.63
CA ARG A 261 26.67 -3.36 -8.51
C ARG A 261 25.46 -3.82 -7.73
N PHE A 262 25.03 -5.05 -7.97
CA PHE A 262 23.94 -5.68 -7.24
C PHE A 262 24.45 -6.96 -6.59
N LYS A 263 24.37 -7.04 -5.26
CA LYS A 263 24.85 -8.19 -4.50
C LYS A 263 23.78 -8.70 -3.56
N ILE A 264 23.43 -9.97 -3.72
CA ILE A 264 22.57 -10.70 -2.80
C ILE A 264 23.46 -11.54 -1.88
N THR A 265 23.23 -11.50 -0.58
CA THR A 265 23.82 -12.43 0.38
C THR A 265 22.75 -13.09 1.21
N THR A 266 22.63 -14.41 1.10
CA THR A 266 21.71 -15.23 1.89
C THR A 266 22.46 -15.92 3.02
N TYR A 267 21.86 -16.01 4.19
CA TYR A 267 22.45 -16.64 5.37
C TYR A 267 21.56 -17.81 5.84
N PRO A 268 22.08 -19.04 5.90
CA PRO A 268 21.33 -20.18 6.41
C PRO A 268 21.15 -20.11 7.93
N PRO A 269 20.22 -20.88 8.52
CA PRO A 269 20.08 -21.00 9.96
C PRO A 269 21.34 -21.58 10.61
N GLY A 270 21.69 -21.06 11.79
CA GLY A 270 22.85 -21.48 12.58
C GLY A 270 22.58 -22.71 13.45
N VAL A 271 23.64 -23.46 13.77
CA VAL A 271 23.56 -24.76 14.48
C VAL A 271 23.09 -24.66 15.95
N LEU A 272 23.23 -23.49 16.58
CA LEU A 272 22.98 -23.31 18.03
C LEU A 272 21.85 -22.32 18.36
N SER A 273 21.54 -21.37 17.45
CA SER A 273 20.42 -20.40 17.44
C SER A 273 20.80 -19.21 16.54
N GLY A 274 19.81 -18.58 15.89
CA GLY A 274 20.00 -17.42 15.01
C GLY A 274 20.62 -17.75 13.64
N CYS A 275 20.81 -16.74 12.79
CA CYS A 275 21.37 -16.94 11.46
C CYS A 275 22.89 -17.17 11.48
N SER A 276 23.40 -17.98 10.54
CA SER A 276 24.83 -18.18 10.32
C SER A 276 25.54 -16.87 10.01
N THR A 277 26.81 -16.76 10.42
CA THR A 277 27.69 -15.65 10.01
C THR A 277 28.31 -15.87 8.64
N PHE A 278 28.26 -17.11 8.13
CA PHE A 278 28.68 -17.46 6.77
C PHE A 278 27.45 -17.45 5.87
N GLY A 279 27.44 -16.53 4.90
CA GLY A 279 26.40 -16.44 3.88
C GLY A 279 26.95 -16.79 2.50
N THR A 280 26.04 -17.19 1.61
CA THR A 280 26.31 -17.37 0.19
C THR A 280 26.01 -16.05 -0.50
N SER A 281 27.01 -15.49 -1.20
CA SER A 281 26.82 -14.24 -1.95
C SER A 281 26.76 -14.50 -3.45
N ALA A 282 25.83 -13.83 -4.11
CA ALA A 282 25.76 -13.71 -5.55
C ALA A 282 25.92 -12.23 -5.94
N GLU A 283 26.76 -11.95 -6.92
CA GLU A 283 26.99 -10.59 -7.43
C GLU A 283 26.59 -10.53 -8.91
N GLY A 284 26.02 -9.41 -9.33
CA GLY A 284 25.48 -9.24 -10.66
C GLY A 284 25.00 -7.81 -10.92
N SER A 285 24.05 -7.68 -11.84
CA SER A 285 23.44 -6.42 -12.24
C SER A 285 21.92 -6.54 -12.28
N ALA A 286 21.21 -5.47 -11.95
CA ALA A 286 19.76 -5.41 -12.08
C ALA A 286 19.35 -4.18 -12.90
N GLN A 287 18.31 -4.31 -13.70
CA GLN A 287 17.66 -3.23 -14.43
C GLN A 287 16.20 -3.21 -14.04
N ILE A 288 15.67 -2.03 -13.75
CA ILE A 288 14.27 -1.84 -13.34
C ILE A 288 13.77 -0.58 -14.04
N GLU A 289 12.72 -0.71 -14.84
CA GLU A 289 12.03 0.40 -15.48
C GLU A 289 10.57 0.42 -15.00
N THR A 290 10.16 1.52 -14.38
CA THR A 290 8.79 1.72 -13.90
C THR A 290 8.13 2.83 -14.70
N LYS A 291 6.95 2.56 -15.25
CA LYS A 291 6.08 3.53 -15.91
C LYS A 291 4.82 3.74 -15.09
N GLN A 292 4.51 4.99 -14.77
CA GLN A 292 3.30 5.37 -14.05
C GLN A 292 2.44 6.28 -14.92
N TYR A 293 1.15 5.99 -14.97
CA TYR A 293 0.19 6.76 -15.76
C TYR A 293 -0.81 7.45 -14.83
N THR A 294 -0.72 8.78 -14.74
CA THR A 294 -1.61 9.60 -13.89
C THR A 294 -2.62 10.34 -14.74
N GLU A 295 -3.91 10.13 -14.49
CA GLU A 295 -5.02 10.73 -15.24
C GLU A 295 -5.04 12.26 -15.12
N LEU A 296 -5.31 12.95 -16.22
CA LEU A 296 -5.18 14.41 -16.27
C LEU A 296 -6.15 15.19 -15.37
N ARG A 297 -7.43 14.80 -15.27
CA ARG A 297 -8.48 15.61 -14.63
C ARG A 297 -8.56 15.38 -13.12
N GLU A 298 -8.63 14.13 -12.71
CA GLU A 298 -8.79 13.64 -11.34
C GLU A 298 -7.46 13.38 -10.65
N ARG A 299 -6.34 13.40 -11.40
CA ARG A 299 -4.99 13.14 -10.88
C ARG A 299 -4.88 11.75 -10.24
N ALA A 300 -5.72 10.82 -10.69
CA ALA A 300 -5.74 9.44 -10.20
C ALA A 300 -4.72 8.59 -10.95
N LEU A 301 -3.99 7.73 -10.23
CA LEU A 301 -3.11 6.73 -10.83
C LEU A 301 -3.96 5.68 -11.56
N LEU A 302 -3.77 5.55 -12.87
CA LEU A 302 -4.49 4.59 -13.71
C LEU A 302 -3.83 3.22 -13.69
N SER A 303 -2.51 3.20 -13.86
CA SER A 303 -1.70 1.99 -13.87
C SER A 303 -0.25 2.26 -13.55
N THR A 304 0.41 1.25 -12.99
CA THR A 304 1.87 1.17 -12.85
C THR A 304 2.36 -0.07 -13.57
N GLU A 305 3.32 0.08 -14.45
CA GLU A 305 4.01 -1.00 -15.15
C GLU A 305 5.46 -1.01 -14.67
N ALA A 306 5.98 -2.19 -14.32
CA ALA A 306 7.36 -2.36 -13.92
C ALA A 306 7.98 -3.53 -14.68
N ASP A 307 8.96 -3.20 -15.52
CA ASP A 307 9.82 -4.13 -16.22
C ASP A 307 11.12 -4.29 -15.42
N TRP A 308 11.56 -5.51 -15.22
CA TRP A 308 12.78 -5.77 -14.47
C TRP A 308 13.58 -6.93 -15.08
N GLU A 309 14.89 -6.83 -14.99
CA GLU A 309 15.84 -7.85 -15.41
C GLU A 309 16.94 -7.96 -14.36
N LEU A 310 17.17 -9.17 -13.86
CA LEU A 310 18.19 -9.50 -12.88
C LEU A 310 19.17 -10.50 -13.47
N ARG A 311 20.44 -10.11 -13.55
CA ARG A 311 21.53 -10.98 -14.04
C ARG A 311 22.48 -11.28 -12.90
N LEU A 312 22.57 -12.55 -12.49
CA LEU A 312 23.40 -12.99 -11.37
C LEU A 312 24.45 -14.01 -11.84
N PRO A 313 25.59 -13.61 -12.44
CA PRO A 313 26.60 -14.52 -13.01
C PRO A 313 27.08 -15.70 -12.13
N SER A 314 27.01 -15.55 -10.81
CA SER A 314 27.38 -16.58 -9.83
C SER A 314 26.33 -17.69 -9.66
N ILE A 315 25.10 -17.48 -10.12
CA ILE A 315 24.00 -18.44 -10.16
C ILE A 315 23.62 -18.59 -11.65
N PRO A 316 23.41 -19.80 -12.19
CA PRO A 316 23.07 -19.97 -13.60
C PRO A 316 21.62 -19.58 -13.93
N ALA A 317 21.11 -18.48 -13.38
CA ALA A 317 19.77 -17.98 -13.65
C ALA A 317 19.77 -16.44 -13.78
N ASP A 318 19.56 -15.97 -15.01
CA ASP A 318 19.11 -14.60 -15.28
C ASP A 318 17.59 -14.60 -15.15
N TYR A 319 16.99 -13.66 -14.44
CA TYR A 319 15.54 -13.54 -14.33
C TYR A 319 15.08 -12.27 -15.03
N ARG A 320 13.89 -12.29 -15.61
CA ARG A 320 13.24 -11.08 -16.10
C ARG A 320 11.75 -11.17 -15.88
N GLY A 321 11.10 -10.02 -15.78
CA GLY A 321 9.67 -9.99 -15.72
C GLY A 321 9.09 -8.63 -16.00
N THR A 322 7.80 -8.64 -16.25
CA THR A 322 6.96 -7.46 -16.41
C THR A 322 5.78 -7.63 -15.48
N THR A 323 5.45 -6.59 -14.71
CA THR A 323 4.26 -6.56 -13.87
C THR A 323 3.48 -5.28 -14.13
N VAL A 324 2.16 -5.38 -14.18
CA VAL A 324 1.27 -4.24 -14.36
C VAL A 324 0.19 -4.29 -13.29
N SER A 325 0.02 -3.20 -12.55
CA SER A 325 -1.08 -3.01 -11.60
C SER A 325 -1.98 -1.85 -12.02
N TYR A 326 -3.28 -1.97 -11.74
CA TYR A 326 -4.31 -0.97 -12.04
C TYR A 326 -4.95 -0.46 -10.76
N GLY A 327 -4.23 0.38 -10.02
CA GLY A 327 -4.76 1.05 -8.83
C GLY A 327 -4.87 0.20 -7.57
N VAL A 328 -4.45 -1.08 -7.61
CA VAL A 328 -4.33 -1.95 -6.44
C VAL A 328 -2.86 -2.16 -6.09
N GLY A 329 -2.43 -1.58 -4.96
CA GLY A 329 -1.07 -1.72 -4.43
C GLY A 329 -0.01 -1.04 -5.30
N GLY A 330 0.72 -0.09 -4.74
CA GLY A 330 1.92 0.46 -5.38
C GLY A 330 2.99 -0.62 -5.64
N LEU A 331 4.18 -0.21 -6.05
CA LEU A 331 5.33 -1.09 -6.33
C LEU A 331 5.65 -2.10 -5.19
N LEU A 332 5.18 -1.82 -3.97
CA LEU A 332 5.38 -2.61 -2.75
C LEU A 332 4.20 -3.53 -2.39
N GLY A 333 3.17 -3.63 -3.23
CA GLY A 333 1.99 -4.48 -2.98
C GLY A 333 1.27 -4.13 -1.68
N GLY A 334 1.06 -5.14 -0.82
CA GLY A 334 0.36 -5.00 0.46
C GLY A 334 1.04 -4.10 1.51
N LEU A 335 2.31 -3.72 1.30
CA LEU A 335 2.99 -2.79 2.21
C LEU A 335 2.52 -1.33 2.00
N ASP A 336 2.14 -0.96 0.77
CA ASP A 336 1.59 0.36 0.46
C ASP A 336 0.13 0.49 0.93
N THR A 337 -0.59 -0.63 1.10
CA THR A 337 -1.91 -0.65 1.76
C THR A 337 -1.83 -0.49 3.28
N LEU A 338 -0.74 -0.95 3.91
CA LEU A 338 -0.51 -0.80 5.35
C LEU A 338 0.05 0.58 5.72
N ALA A 339 0.86 1.16 4.85
CA ALA A 339 1.48 2.48 5.03
C ALA A 339 1.56 3.20 3.67
N PRO A 340 0.52 3.98 3.32
CA PRO A 340 0.47 4.72 2.07
C PRO A 340 1.65 5.67 1.92
N GLY A 341 2.30 5.68 0.75
CA GLY A 341 3.38 6.62 0.45
C GLY A 341 4.78 6.08 0.72
N LEU A 342 4.94 4.82 1.12
CA LEU A 342 6.25 4.18 1.21
C LEU A 342 6.92 4.00 -0.16
N ALA A 343 6.13 3.89 -1.23
CA ALA A 343 6.65 3.83 -2.59
C ALA A 343 7.45 5.10 -2.99
N MET A 344 7.18 6.25 -2.36
CA MET A 344 7.92 7.50 -2.59
C MET A 344 9.41 7.38 -2.22
N MET A 345 9.77 6.39 -1.41
CA MET A 345 11.16 6.15 -1.02
C MET A 345 11.97 5.42 -2.09
N LEU A 346 11.34 4.79 -3.08
CA LEU A 346 12.04 3.95 -4.06
C LEU A 346 12.57 4.73 -5.25
N GLN A 347 12.25 6.02 -5.32
CA GLN A 347 12.71 6.93 -6.37
C GLN A 347 12.89 8.35 -5.81
N PRO A 348 13.62 9.24 -6.52
CA PRO A 348 13.68 10.64 -6.15
C PRO A 348 12.29 11.26 -6.08
N ILE A 349 11.96 11.86 -4.94
CA ILE A 349 10.63 12.37 -4.65
C ILE A 349 10.29 13.64 -5.46
N GLU A 350 9.05 13.71 -5.93
CA GLU A 350 8.46 14.93 -6.49
C GLU A 350 8.17 15.92 -5.36
N ILE A 351 8.75 17.12 -5.43
CA ILE A 351 8.66 18.09 -4.35
C ILE A 351 7.23 18.60 -4.17
N GLU A 352 6.48 18.77 -5.26
CA GLU A 352 5.07 19.16 -5.21
C GLU A 352 4.19 18.07 -4.57
N ASP A 353 4.55 16.79 -4.70
CA ASP A 353 3.78 15.68 -4.12
C ASP A 353 3.95 15.62 -2.58
N LEU A 354 5.17 15.90 -2.08
CA LEU A 354 5.43 15.96 -0.64
C LEU A 354 4.99 17.27 0.01
N LEU A 355 5.34 18.42 -0.59
CA LEU A 355 5.18 19.75 0.01
C LEU A 355 3.93 20.48 -0.48
N GLY A 356 3.26 19.98 -1.51
CA GLY A 356 2.16 20.69 -2.15
C GLY A 356 2.61 22.04 -2.70
N ASN A 357 1.80 23.06 -2.44
CA ASN A 357 2.08 24.46 -2.81
C ASN A 357 2.61 25.28 -1.63
N ASP A 358 3.10 24.62 -0.57
CA ASP A 358 3.59 25.32 0.62
C ASP A 358 4.91 26.04 0.35
N MET A 359 5.10 27.17 1.04
CA MET A 359 6.32 27.97 0.92
C MET A 359 7.45 27.31 1.70
N ILE A 360 8.57 27.06 1.03
CA ILE A 360 9.76 26.44 1.62
C ILE A 360 10.57 27.51 2.34
N GLU A 361 10.39 27.61 3.65
CA GLU A 361 11.15 28.50 4.53
C GLU A 361 11.54 27.82 5.85
N THR A 362 12.53 28.36 6.55
CA THR A 362 13.03 27.75 7.80
C THR A 362 11.91 27.59 8.83
N GLY A 363 11.68 26.38 9.30
CA GLY A 363 10.66 26.08 10.30
C GLY A 363 9.26 25.82 9.74
N ALA A 364 9.08 25.88 8.41
CA ALA A 364 7.86 25.41 7.77
C ALA A 364 7.66 23.91 8.05
N LEU A 365 6.40 23.52 8.22
CA LEU A 365 5.98 22.17 8.57
C LEU A 365 4.65 21.86 7.88
N GLY A 366 4.48 20.61 7.50
CA GLY A 366 3.27 20.13 6.86
C GLY A 366 3.20 18.61 6.89
N SER A 367 2.11 18.07 6.35
CA SER A 367 1.86 16.64 6.27
C SER A 367 1.17 16.33 4.93
N SER A 368 1.71 15.37 4.18
CA SER A 368 1.17 14.93 2.88
C SER A 368 1.46 13.44 2.68
N ASN A 369 0.52 12.70 2.10
CA ASN A 369 0.69 11.28 1.74
C ASN A 369 1.29 10.40 2.85
N GLY A 370 0.89 10.61 4.12
CA GLY A 370 1.41 9.85 5.27
C GLY A 370 2.76 10.34 5.83
N TRP A 371 3.36 11.37 5.23
CA TRP A 371 4.65 11.93 5.63
C TRP A 371 4.51 13.30 6.31
N ASP A 372 5.01 13.40 7.54
CA ASP A 372 5.19 14.67 8.24
C ASP A 372 6.55 15.26 7.87
N TRP A 373 6.56 16.45 7.28
CA TRP A 373 7.79 17.11 6.84
C TRP A 373 8.05 18.41 7.60
N ARG A 374 9.33 18.76 7.71
CA ARG A 374 9.79 20.01 8.32
C ARG A 374 11.04 20.53 7.63
N VAL A 375 11.03 21.81 7.29
CA VAL A 375 12.19 22.52 6.74
C VAL A 375 13.14 22.88 7.89
N VAL A 376 14.33 22.27 7.89
CA VAL A 376 15.35 22.47 8.94
C VAL A 376 16.07 23.79 8.77
N GLY A 377 16.40 24.15 7.53
CA GLY A 377 17.16 25.35 7.22
C GLY A 377 17.92 25.23 5.90
N ASN A 378 18.81 26.19 5.65
CA ASN A 378 19.69 26.17 4.49
C ASN A 378 20.86 25.20 4.70
N ASP A 379 21.23 24.52 3.62
CA ASP A 379 22.40 23.66 3.52
C ASP A 379 23.02 23.83 2.12
N GLU A 380 24.08 23.09 1.82
CA GLU A 380 24.79 23.17 0.53
C GLU A 380 24.81 21.81 -0.16
N PHE A 381 24.36 21.76 -1.42
CA PHE A 381 24.49 20.61 -2.29
C PHE A 381 25.28 21.01 -3.55
N SER A 382 26.34 20.27 -3.89
CA SER A 382 27.19 20.55 -5.05
C SER A 382 27.71 22.01 -5.15
N ASN A 383 27.99 22.63 -4.00
CA ASN A 383 28.37 24.05 -3.86
C ASN A 383 27.27 25.06 -4.25
N SER A 384 26.01 24.62 -4.29
CA SER A 384 24.82 25.46 -4.48
C SER A 384 23.98 25.44 -3.22
N PRO A 385 23.36 26.57 -2.84
CA PRO A 385 22.55 26.62 -1.63
C PRO A 385 21.22 25.88 -1.86
N ALA A 386 20.87 24.98 -0.94
CA ALA A 386 19.66 24.16 -0.99
C ALA A 386 18.92 24.19 0.36
N TRP A 387 17.61 23.97 0.33
CA TRP A 387 16.82 23.78 1.55
C TRP A 387 16.90 22.34 2.02
N LYS A 388 17.27 22.13 3.29
CA LYS A 388 17.23 20.82 3.92
C LYS A 388 15.87 20.57 4.55
N VAL A 389 15.17 19.55 4.07
CA VAL A 389 13.87 19.10 4.58
C VAL A 389 14.03 17.71 5.18
N VAL A 390 13.39 17.47 6.32
CA VAL A 390 13.32 16.14 6.93
C VAL A 390 11.87 15.71 6.97
N ALA A 391 11.57 14.54 6.40
CA ALA A 391 10.25 13.93 6.41
C ALA A 391 10.28 12.63 7.23
N THR A 392 9.22 12.38 7.99
CA THR A 392 9.05 11.18 8.82
C THR A 392 7.67 10.58 8.61
N HIS A 393 7.59 9.27 8.43
CA HIS A 393 6.31 8.60 8.17
C HIS A 393 5.45 8.56 9.45
N GLN A 394 4.20 9.01 9.35
CA GLN A 394 3.28 9.15 10.47
C GLN A 394 2.86 7.78 11.02
N ASP A 395 2.44 6.86 10.15
CA ASP A 395 1.87 5.57 10.59
C ASP A 395 2.91 4.65 11.23
N ILE A 396 4.08 4.48 10.60
CA ILE A 396 5.19 3.70 11.18
C ILE A 396 5.54 4.17 12.60
N LYS A 397 5.53 5.49 12.81
CA LYS A 397 5.76 6.11 14.11
C LYS A 397 4.58 5.92 15.08
N THR A 398 3.35 6.10 14.59
CA THR A 398 2.13 6.04 15.41
C THR A 398 1.83 4.63 15.88
N TYR A 399 2.01 3.64 15.01
CA TYR A 399 1.83 2.22 15.29
C TYR A 399 3.08 1.54 15.84
N CYS A 400 4.16 2.30 16.09
CA CYS A 400 5.37 1.78 16.70
C CYS A 400 6.00 0.60 15.93
N LEU A 401 5.90 0.64 14.60
CA LEU A 401 6.43 -0.39 13.70
C LEU A 401 7.94 -0.21 13.48
N GLY A 402 8.47 0.97 13.78
CA GLY A 402 9.88 1.32 13.66
C GLY A 402 10.08 2.80 13.35
N SER A 403 11.00 3.10 12.42
CA SER A 403 11.25 4.46 11.94
C SER A 403 11.45 4.47 10.42
N ALA A 404 10.74 5.37 9.73
CA ALA A 404 11.00 5.68 8.32
C ALA A 404 11.22 7.19 8.20
N THR A 405 12.40 7.58 7.73
CA THR A 405 12.82 8.97 7.64
C THR A 405 13.50 9.26 6.30
N MET A 406 13.24 10.46 5.77
CA MET A 406 13.89 10.96 4.56
C MET A 406 14.52 12.32 4.85
N GLU A 407 15.78 12.48 4.45
CA GLU A 407 16.42 13.80 4.38
C GLU A 407 16.53 14.24 2.93
N LEU A 408 15.97 15.40 2.60
CA LEU A 408 15.87 15.93 1.25
C LEU A 408 16.64 17.25 1.15
N TRP A 409 17.35 17.46 0.05
CA TRP A 409 17.93 18.74 -0.35
C TRP A 409 17.19 19.24 -1.58
N ILE A 410 16.56 20.41 -1.44
CA ILE A 410 15.67 20.99 -2.45
C ILE A 410 16.31 22.26 -2.99
N GLU A 411 16.42 22.35 -4.31
CA GLU A 411 16.95 23.50 -5.04
C GLU A 411 15.82 24.19 -5.81
N GLU A 412 15.87 25.52 -5.91
CA GLU A 412 14.93 26.28 -6.73
C GLU A 412 15.10 25.88 -8.21
N GLY A 413 13.99 25.66 -8.92
CA GLY A 413 14.02 25.25 -10.33
C GLY A 413 14.18 23.74 -10.55
N ASN A 414 14.26 22.93 -9.50
CA ASN A 414 14.25 21.47 -9.58
C ASN A 414 12.92 20.91 -9.05
N PRO A 415 12.09 20.25 -9.89
CA PRO A 415 10.83 19.67 -9.44
C PRO A 415 11.00 18.40 -8.58
N TRP A 416 12.20 17.79 -8.59
CA TRP A 416 12.54 16.63 -7.77
C TRP A 416 13.58 16.97 -6.69
N ALA A 417 13.73 16.12 -5.68
CA ALA A 417 14.80 16.28 -4.70
C ALA A 417 16.19 16.16 -5.36
N ALA A 418 17.05 17.15 -5.13
CA ALA A 418 18.41 17.15 -5.66
C ALA A 418 19.29 16.10 -4.97
N LYS A 419 19.04 15.86 -3.68
CA LYS A 419 19.57 14.74 -2.92
C LYS A 419 18.50 14.22 -1.98
N GLN A 420 18.40 12.91 -1.86
CA GLN A 420 17.46 12.24 -0.97
C GLN A 420 18.18 11.10 -0.27
N LYS A 421 18.23 11.16 1.06
CA LYS A 421 18.72 10.06 1.90
C LYS A 421 17.52 9.39 2.56
N VAL A 422 17.39 8.09 2.33
CA VAL A 422 16.32 7.25 2.90
C VAL A 422 16.90 6.37 3.99
N ASP A 423 16.21 6.32 5.12
CA ASP A 423 16.55 5.48 6.26
C ASP A 423 15.25 4.88 6.85
N VAL A 424 15.06 3.58 6.64
CA VAL A 424 13.89 2.82 7.08
C VAL A 424 14.33 1.62 7.88
N ILE A 425 13.72 1.48 9.05
CA ILE A 425 13.91 0.35 9.96
C ILE A 425 12.52 -0.02 10.45
N ILE A 426 12.04 -1.21 10.11
CA ILE A 426 10.84 -1.82 10.66
C ILE A 426 11.29 -3.02 11.48
N SER A 427 10.86 -3.09 12.74
CA SER A 427 11.31 -4.12 13.66
C SER A 427 10.21 -4.46 14.65
N SER A 428 9.98 -5.76 14.85
CA SER A 428 9.13 -6.26 15.93
C SER A 428 9.82 -6.19 17.30
N SER A 429 11.12 -5.90 17.35
CA SER A 429 11.89 -5.89 18.60
C SER A 429 11.67 -4.63 19.44
N GLN A 430 11.35 -4.82 20.73
CA GLN A 430 11.06 -3.75 21.69
C GLN A 430 12.22 -2.75 21.91
N THR A 431 13.42 -3.05 21.42
CA THR A 431 14.65 -2.30 21.66
C THR A 431 14.69 -0.92 21.03
N ASN A 432 13.92 -0.68 19.96
CA ASN A 432 13.87 0.61 19.26
C ASN A 432 12.61 1.45 19.59
N GLN A 433 11.76 0.99 20.51
CA GLN A 433 10.42 1.55 20.78
C GLN A 433 10.33 2.30 22.13
N GLN A 434 11.30 3.19 22.44
CA GLN A 434 11.38 3.84 23.76
C GLN A 434 10.18 4.76 24.11
N ASP A 435 9.41 5.21 23.12
CA ASP A 435 8.29 6.16 23.29
C ASP A 435 6.90 5.56 23.01
N CYS A 436 6.79 4.22 22.93
CA CYS A 436 5.56 3.55 22.54
C CYS A 436 4.64 3.22 23.71
N SER A 437 3.34 3.48 23.54
CA SER A 437 2.34 3.11 24.54
C SER A 437 2.09 1.60 24.55
N THR A 438 1.74 1.04 25.72
CA THR A 438 1.50 -0.40 25.90
C THR A 438 0.40 -0.96 25.01
N THR A 439 -0.57 -0.14 24.60
CA THR A 439 -1.65 -0.54 23.69
C THR A 439 -1.19 -0.61 22.23
N SER A 440 -0.24 0.25 21.82
CA SER A 440 0.32 0.21 20.45
C SER A 440 1.27 -0.97 20.26
N GLN A 441 1.96 -1.38 21.33
CA GLN A 441 2.75 -2.61 21.36
C GLN A 441 1.89 -3.87 21.13
N LEU A 442 0.66 -3.89 21.69
CA LEU A 442 -0.27 -5.00 21.52
C LEU A 442 -0.76 -5.16 20.06
N LEU A 443 -0.82 -4.07 19.30
CA LEU A 443 -1.20 -4.07 17.88
C LEU A 443 -0.03 -4.50 16.98
N ASN A 444 1.21 -4.18 17.35
CA ASN A 444 2.41 -4.60 16.62
C ASN A 444 2.52 -6.13 16.58
N ASP A 445 2.36 -6.80 17.73
CA ASP A 445 2.41 -8.27 17.86
C ASP A 445 1.30 -9.01 17.07
N LEU A 446 0.26 -8.31 16.61
CA LEU A 446 -0.87 -8.89 15.86
C LEU A 446 -0.76 -8.65 14.35
N VAL A 447 0.03 -7.66 13.91
CA VAL A 447 0.01 -7.15 12.53
C VAL A 447 1.33 -7.39 11.79
N LEU A 448 2.48 -7.37 12.47
CA LEU A 448 3.78 -7.53 11.81
C LEU A 448 4.33 -8.95 11.94
N PRO A 449 4.90 -9.50 10.85
CA PRO A 449 5.74 -10.69 10.90
C PRO A 449 6.89 -10.55 11.91
N GLU A 450 7.34 -11.67 12.49
CA GLU A 450 8.53 -11.68 13.35
C GLU A 450 9.79 -11.38 12.51
N GLY A 451 10.59 -10.39 12.93
CA GLY A 451 11.88 -10.07 12.33
C GLY A 451 12.15 -8.57 12.16
N ASP A 452 13.19 -8.27 11.38
CA ASP A 452 13.67 -6.92 11.07
C ASP A 452 13.74 -6.72 9.55
N LEU A 453 13.27 -5.56 9.10
CA LEU A 453 13.35 -5.07 7.74
C LEU A 453 14.06 -3.70 7.73
N GLU A 454 15.20 -3.61 7.05
CA GLU A 454 15.98 -2.36 6.95
C GLU A 454 16.16 -1.98 5.47
N LEU A 455 16.02 -0.69 5.16
CA LEU A 455 16.29 -0.12 3.84
C LEU A 455 17.02 1.22 3.99
N HIS A 456 18.21 1.32 3.41
CA HIS A 456 18.98 2.55 3.35
C HIS A 456 19.47 2.77 1.92
N HIS A 457 19.38 3.99 1.41
CA HIS A 457 20.01 4.39 0.15
C HIS A 457 20.04 5.91 0.02
N ILE A 458 20.86 6.40 -0.90
CA ILE A 458 20.98 7.83 -1.22
C ILE A 458 20.83 8.03 -2.72
N PHE A 459 19.85 8.84 -3.11
CA PHE A 459 19.75 9.40 -4.46
C PHE A 459 20.48 10.75 -4.52
N GLU A 460 21.30 10.94 -5.55
CA GLU A 460 21.94 12.22 -5.84
C GLU A 460 21.75 12.58 -7.32
N ARG A 461 21.23 13.78 -7.57
CA ARG A 461 21.05 14.32 -8.91
C ARG A 461 22.41 14.55 -9.59
N THR A 462 22.52 14.11 -10.83
CA THR A 462 23.67 14.39 -11.71
C THR A 462 23.36 15.46 -12.75
N THR A 463 22.20 15.37 -13.41
CA THR A 463 21.78 16.35 -14.43
C THR A 463 20.26 16.58 -14.36
N LEU A 464 19.83 17.74 -14.86
CA LEU A 464 18.42 18.12 -14.95
C LEU A 464 18.20 18.86 -16.27
N GLU A 465 17.25 18.38 -17.06
CA GLU A 465 16.74 19.02 -18.26
C GLU A 465 15.27 19.36 -18.03
N ARG A 466 14.89 20.61 -18.32
CA ARG A 466 13.52 21.09 -18.11
C ARG A 466 12.74 21.12 -19.42
N GLY A 467 11.54 20.57 -19.37
CA GLY A 467 10.51 20.66 -20.37
C GLY A 467 10.00 22.09 -20.58
N GLN A 468 9.27 22.28 -21.68
CA GLN A 468 8.76 23.59 -22.08
C GLN A 468 7.33 23.86 -21.56
N LYS A 469 6.49 22.83 -21.52
CA LYS A 469 5.06 22.96 -21.21
C LYS A 469 4.74 22.30 -19.85
N GLN A 470 4.14 23.06 -18.94
CA GLN A 470 3.62 22.53 -17.66
C GLN A 470 2.60 21.42 -17.87
N LEU A 471 2.53 20.50 -16.92
CA LEU A 471 1.54 19.43 -16.92
C LEU A 471 0.12 19.99 -16.94
N ASP A 472 -0.77 19.33 -17.69
CA ASP A 472 -2.19 19.69 -17.75
C ASP A 472 -3.02 19.01 -16.62
N LEU A 473 -2.40 18.70 -15.48
CA LEU A 473 -3.08 18.09 -14.34
C LEU A 473 -4.20 19.01 -13.81
N GLY A 474 -5.32 18.41 -13.39
CA GLY A 474 -6.57 19.08 -13.02
C GLY A 474 -7.42 19.59 -14.19
N ARG A 475 -7.00 19.40 -15.45
CA ARG A 475 -7.75 19.91 -16.62
C ARG A 475 -8.66 18.86 -17.23
N SER A 476 -9.84 19.29 -17.66
CA SER A 476 -10.75 18.45 -18.43
C SER A 476 -10.28 18.24 -19.87
N TYR A 477 -10.72 17.14 -20.47
CA TYR A 477 -10.48 16.79 -21.88
C TYR A 477 -11.72 16.06 -22.43
N SER A 478 -11.83 15.99 -23.76
CA SER A 478 -13.07 15.61 -24.45
C SER A 478 -13.24 14.11 -24.58
N SER A 479 -12.14 13.38 -24.73
CA SER A 479 -12.10 11.92 -24.89
C SER A 479 -12.29 11.16 -23.58
N ARG A 480 -12.51 11.86 -22.45
CA ARG A 480 -12.67 11.24 -21.13
C ARG A 480 -13.87 10.28 -21.11
N PRO A 481 -13.65 8.99 -20.82
CA PRO A 481 -14.73 8.03 -20.65
C PRO A 481 -15.76 8.48 -19.60
N GLN A 482 -17.04 8.29 -19.89
CA GLN A 482 -18.13 8.57 -18.95
C GLN A 482 -18.39 7.35 -18.06
N ALA A 483 -18.84 7.55 -16.81
CA ALA A 483 -19.06 6.45 -15.87
C ALA A 483 -19.97 5.34 -16.46
N ASN A 484 -21.03 5.72 -17.17
CA ASN A 484 -21.97 4.81 -17.82
C ASN A 484 -21.42 4.07 -19.06
N GLN A 485 -20.18 4.38 -19.50
CA GLN A 485 -19.50 3.66 -20.58
C GLN A 485 -18.48 2.65 -20.05
N ILE A 486 -18.14 2.77 -18.77
CA ILE A 486 -17.06 2.03 -18.12
C ILE A 486 -17.65 1.01 -17.16
N GLN A 487 -18.62 1.43 -16.35
CA GLN A 487 -19.29 0.58 -15.39
C GLN A 487 -20.10 -0.50 -16.10
N ILE A 488 -20.07 -1.69 -15.52
CA ILE A 488 -20.95 -2.79 -15.90
C ILE A 488 -22.34 -2.45 -15.40
N ASP A 489 -23.35 -2.76 -16.21
CA ASP A 489 -24.73 -2.58 -15.81
C ASP A 489 -25.10 -3.57 -14.69
N ASP A 490 -25.74 -3.10 -13.63
CA ASP A 490 -26.18 -3.95 -12.51
C ASP A 490 -27.07 -5.14 -12.97
N SER A 491 -27.68 -5.05 -14.15
CA SER A 491 -28.45 -6.15 -14.76
C SER A 491 -27.62 -7.32 -15.24
N ASP A 492 -26.33 -7.11 -15.50
CA ASP A 492 -25.39 -8.13 -15.95
C ASP A 492 -24.74 -8.85 -14.76
N LEU A 493 -24.83 -8.27 -13.56
CA LEU A 493 -24.36 -8.89 -12.32
C LEU A 493 -25.36 -9.96 -11.84
N ILE A 494 -24.84 -11.14 -11.56
CA ILE A 494 -25.59 -12.29 -11.10
C ILE A 494 -25.35 -12.46 -9.61
N SER A 495 -26.44 -12.40 -8.83
CA SER A 495 -26.40 -12.83 -7.44
C SER A 495 -26.30 -14.35 -7.38
N TRP A 496 -25.40 -14.87 -6.55
CA TRP A 496 -25.28 -16.31 -6.28
C TRP A 496 -26.59 -16.90 -5.74
N GLY A 497 -27.43 -16.07 -5.11
CA GLY A 497 -28.70 -16.48 -4.52
C GLY A 497 -28.55 -17.36 -3.28
N SER A 498 -29.68 -17.76 -2.69
CA SER A 498 -29.70 -18.53 -1.44
C SER A 498 -29.12 -19.95 -1.56
N ASN A 499 -29.08 -20.49 -2.79
CA ASN A 499 -28.69 -21.87 -3.08
C ASN A 499 -27.47 -21.97 -4.00
N GLY A 500 -26.82 -20.86 -4.36
CA GLY A 500 -25.63 -20.89 -5.21
C GLY A 500 -24.45 -21.47 -4.47
N VAL A 501 -23.85 -22.54 -4.97
CA VAL A 501 -22.72 -23.21 -4.29
C VAL A 501 -21.37 -22.85 -4.92
N HIS A 502 -21.36 -22.11 -6.02
CA HIS A 502 -20.17 -21.70 -6.76
C HIS A 502 -20.47 -20.40 -7.53
N MET A 503 -19.41 -19.78 -8.06
CA MET A 503 -19.53 -18.62 -8.95
C MET A 503 -20.22 -19.01 -10.26
N PRO A 504 -21.23 -18.26 -10.74
CA PRO A 504 -21.86 -18.52 -12.04
C PRO A 504 -20.81 -18.52 -13.15
N ASP A 505 -20.75 -19.60 -13.93
CA ASP A 505 -19.70 -19.78 -14.94
C ASP A 505 -20.24 -19.51 -16.34
N GLU A 506 -21.10 -20.40 -16.85
CA GLU A 506 -21.65 -20.36 -18.21
C GLU A 506 -20.60 -20.20 -19.34
N SER A 507 -19.33 -20.52 -19.09
CA SER A 507 -18.25 -20.42 -20.08
C SER A 507 -18.49 -21.31 -21.30
N SER A 508 -18.10 -20.77 -22.46
CA SER A 508 -18.00 -21.51 -23.71
C SER A 508 -16.55 -21.70 -24.18
N MET A 509 -15.58 -21.14 -23.46
CA MET A 509 -14.15 -21.22 -23.78
C MET A 509 -13.50 -22.48 -23.21
N ARG A 510 -14.05 -23.03 -22.11
CA ARG A 510 -13.55 -24.24 -21.45
C ARG A 510 -14.32 -25.49 -21.83
N THR A 511 -13.68 -26.65 -21.67
CA THR A 511 -14.27 -27.96 -22.00
C THR A 511 -15.44 -28.32 -21.08
N HIS A 512 -15.31 -28.03 -19.78
CA HIS A 512 -16.35 -28.24 -18.78
C HIS A 512 -16.54 -26.98 -17.92
N THR A 513 -17.77 -26.72 -17.50
CA THR A 513 -18.11 -25.56 -16.64
C THR A 513 -18.13 -25.93 -15.16
N PHE A 514 -18.07 -24.93 -14.27
CA PHE A 514 -18.22 -25.14 -12.83
C PHE A 514 -19.57 -25.80 -12.48
N GLU A 515 -20.66 -25.50 -13.19
CA GLU A 515 -21.96 -26.16 -12.98
C GLU A 515 -21.91 -27.67 -13.29
N GLN A 516 -21.06 -28.09 -14.23
CA GLN A 516 -20.85 -29.51 -14.55
C GLN A 516 -19.94 -30.17 -13.51
N ALA A 517 -18.87 -29.50 -13.13
CA ALA A 517 -17.90 -30.02 -12.17
C ALA A 517 -18.52 -30.20 -10.77
N ILE A 518 -19.40 -29.31 -10.34
CA ILE A 518 -20.13 -29.42 -9.06
C ILE A 518 -21.04 -30.66 -9.01
N GLN A 519 -21.57 -31.13 -10.14
CA GLN A 519 -22.36 -32.37 -10.18
C GLN A 519 -21.54 -33.62 -9.82
N CYS A 520 -20.21 -33.56 -9.86
CA CYS A 520 -19.37 -34.67 -9.40
C CYS A 520 -19.48 -34.92 -7.90
N PHE A 521 -19.85 -33.92 -7.09
CA PHE A 521 -19.99 -34.06 -5.65
C PHE A 521 -21.12 -35.01 -5.24
N ASP A 522 -22.15 -35.18 -6.09
CA ASP A 522 -23.22 -36.17 -5.90
C ASP A 522 -22.67 -37.61 -5.85
N TYR A 523 -21.57 -37.87 -6.57
CA TYR A 523 -20.91 -39.17 -6.62
C TYR A 523 -19.80 -39.31 -5.57
N PHE A 524 -19.35 -38.20 -4.99
CA PHE A 524 -18.28 -38.19 -4.00
C PHE A 524 -18.73 -38.47 -2.56
N GLN A 525 -20.01 -38.75 -2.31
CA GLN A 525 -20.52 -39.08 -0.97
C GLN A 525 -19.74 -40.21 -0.27
N GLY A 526 -19.21 -41.19 -1.03
CA GLY A 526 -18.42 -42.29 -0.48
C GLY A 526 -16.93 -41.97 -0.22
N VAL A 527 -16.37 -40.95 -0.89
CA VAL A 527 -14.92 -40.66 -0.89
C VAL A 527 -14.58 -39.32 -0.24
N ALA A 528 -15.43 -38.30 -0.41
CA ALA A 528 -15.34 -36.97 0.17
C ALA A 528 -16.70 -36.54 0.80
N PRO A 529 -17.18 -37.25 1.83
CA PRO A 529 -18.49 -37.01 2.44
C PRO A 529 -18.62 -35.60 3.04
N GLY A 530 -17.54 -35.04 3.60
CA GLY A 530 -17.54 -33.69 4.17
C GLY A 530 -17.83 -32.63 3.11
N ALA A 531 -17.24 -32.78 1.93
CA ALA A 531 -17.42 -31.84 0.82
C ALA A 531 -18.84 -31.93 0.24
N ALA A 532 -19.32 -33.15 -0.04
CA ALA A 532 -20.69 -33.35 -0.53
C ALA A 532 -21.73 -32.81 0.46
N SER A 533 -21.57 -33.11 1.76
CA SER A 533 -22.46 -32.62 2.81
C SER A 533 -22.38 -31.10 2.98
N ALA A 534 -21.23 -30.47 2.76
CA ALA A 534 -21.09 -29.02 2.86
C ALA A 534 -21.96 -28.31 1.81
N LEU A 535 -21.86 -28.74 0.55
CA LEU A 535 -22.61 -28.15 -0.56
C LEU A 535 -24.13 -28.39 -0.43
N ASP A 536 -24.54 -29.53 0.16
CA ASP A 536 -25.95 -29.83 0.43
C ASP A 536 -26.54 -28.98 1.59
N ASN A 537 -25.70 -28.51 2.52
CA ASN A 537 -26.15 -27.87 3.77
C ASN A 537 -25.75 -26.38 3.85
N GLY A 538 -25.88 -25.64 2.75
CA GLY A 538 -25.70 -24.18 2.73
C GLY A 538 -24.24 -23.71 2.61
N GLY A 539 -23.29 -24.64 2.54
CA GLY A 539 -21.91 -24.36 2.20
C GLY A 539 -21.74 -23.95 0.73
N TYR A 540 -20.54 -23.47 0.41
CA TYR A 540 -20.18 -23.07 -0.95
C TYR A 540 -18.70 -23.32 -1.20
N VAL A 541 -18.33 -23.31 -2.48
CA VAL A 541 -16.95 -23.37 -2.96
C VAL A 541 -16.40 -21.96 -2.99
N TRP A 542 -15.51 -21.65 -2.05
CA TRP A 542 -14.92 -20.32 -1.88
C TRP A 542 -13.66 -20.12 -2.73
N ARG A 543 -12.99 -21.20 -3.13
CA ARG A 543 -11.86 -21.15 -4.07
C ARG A 543 -11.98 -22.33 -4.99
N ALA A 544 -11.84 -22.11 -6.28
CA ALA A 544 -11.68 -23.22 -7.20
C ALA A 544 -10.80 -22.86 -8.39
N THR A 545 -10.04 -23.85 -8.87
CA THR A 545 -9.24 -23.74 -10.08
C THR A 545 -9.51 -24.90 -11.04
N THR A 546 -9.32 -24.62 -12.32
CA THR A 546 -9.47 -25.61 -13.38
C THR A 546 -8.47 -25.42 -14.50
N SER A 547 -8.00 -26.54 -15.05
CA SER A 547 -7.15 -26.58 -16.23
C SER A 547 -7.66 -27.62 -17.23
N ASP A 548 -7.69 -27.25 -18.50
CA ASP A 548 -8.05 -28.17 -19.58
C ASP A 548 -6.85 -29.03 -19.97
N THR A 549 -7.04 -30.35 -19.99
CA THR A 549 -6.02 -31.33 -20.36
C THR A 549 -6.46 -32.18 -21.56
N ALA A 550 -5.52 -32.93 -22.15
CA ALA A 550 -5.84 -33.84 -23.26
C ALA A 550 -6.82 -34.97 -22.87
N GLN A 551 -7.00 -35.25 -21.57
CA GLN A 551 -7.83 -36.35 -21.06
C GLN A 551 -9.13 -35.88 -20.38
N GLY A 552 -9.36 -34.57 -20.26
CA GLY A 552 -10.48 -34.01 -19.53
C GLY A 552 -10.16 -32.62 -19.00
N SER A 553 -10.80 -32.25 -17.90
CA SER A 553 -10.53 -31.01 -17.16
C SER A 553 -10.20 -31.36 -15.71
N GLU A 554 -9.07 -30.87 -15.21
CA GLU A 554 -8.67 -31.02 -13.81
C GLU A 554 -9.35 -29.94 -12.98
N TRP A 555 -9.74 -30.29 -11.75
CA TRP A 555 -10.42 -29.39 -10.83
C TRP A 555 -9.83 -29.50 -9.44
N ASN A 556 -9.60 -28.34 -8.83
CA ASN A 556 -9.25 -28.22 -7.42
C ASN A 556 -10.27 -27.29 -6.76
N MET A 557 -11.13 -27.84 -5.89
CA MET A 557 -12.25 -27.11 -5.30
C MET A 557 -12.15 -27.10 -3.79
N SER A 558 -12.04 -25.91 -3.22
CA SER A 558 -12.06 -25.65 -1.79
C SER A 558 -13.44 -25.19 -1.35
N TRP A 559 -14.01 -25.89 -0.37
CA TRP A 559 -15.36 -25.67 0.15
C TRP A 559 -15.32 -25.22 1.60
N VAL A 560 -16.39 -24.55 2.01
CA VAL A 560 -16.67 -24.15 3.40
C VAL A 560 -18.12 -24.49 3.73
N ASN A 561 -18.38 -24.95 4.95
CA ASN A 561 -19.74 -25.20 5.44
C ASN A 561 -20.17 -24.17 6.51
N ASN A 562 -21.44 -24.18 6.89
CA ASN A 562 -22.01 -23.26 7.88
C ASN A 562 -21.49 -23.48 9.31
N GLU A 563 -20.75 -24.56 9.55
CA GLU A 563 -20.10 -24.84 10.84
C GLU A 563 -18.63 -24.38 10.84
N GLU A 564 -18.23 -23.56 9.85
CA GLU A 564 -16.87 -23.06 9.67
C GLU A 564 -15.84 -24.20 9.62
N THR A 565 -16.22 -25.32 9.00
CA THR A 565 -15.26 -26.34 8.57
C THR A 565 -15.03 -26.19 7.08
N SER A 566 -13.78 -26.38 6.67
CA SER A 566 -13.40 -26.23 5.27
C SER A 566 -12.41 -27.32 4.86
N GLY A 567 -12.37 -27.57 3.57
CA GLY A 567 -11.46 -28.54 2.97
C GLY A 567 -11.40 -28.36 1.47
N TRP A 568 -10.69 -29.25 0.81
CA TRP A 568 -10.52 -29.22 -0.63
C TRP A 568 -10.64 -30.62 -1.24
N VAL A 569 -11.02 -30.67 -2.51
CA VAL A 569 -11.15 -31.90 -3.30
C VAL A 569 -10.52 -31.68 -4.66
N LYS A 570 -9.63 -32.60 -5.06
CA LYS A 570 -9.01 -32.66 -6.38
C LYS A 570 -9.58 -33.84 -7.17
N PHE A 571 -9.98 -33.58 -8.41
CA PHE A 571 -10.56 -34.59 -9.29
C PHE A 571 -10.40 -34.20 -10.76
N ASN A 572 -10.60 -35.16 -11.65
CA ASN A 572 -10.61 -34.96 -13.10
C ASN A 572 -11.97 -35.32 -13.69
N LEU A 573 -12.43 -34.51 -14.64
CA LEU A 573 -13.69 -34.72 -15.35
C LEU A 573 -13.42 -35.00 -16.82
N THR A 574 -13.70 -36.22 -17.26
CA THR A 574 -13.37 -36.72 -18.61
C THR A 574 -14.54 -36.62 -19.61
N GLY A 575 -15.75 -36.28 -19.15
CA GLY A 575 -16.95 -36.17 -19.96
C GLY A 575 -18.17 -35.73 -19.13
N THR A 576 -19.39 -36.08 -19.56
CA THR A 576 -20.61 -35.70 -18.80
C THR A 576 -20.58 -36.27 -17.38
N PRO A 577 -20.92 -35.49 -16.33
CA PRO A 577 -20.81 -35.91 -14.93
C PRO A 577 -21.51 -37.24 -14.62
N SER A 578 -20.75 -38.21 -14.12
CA SER A 578 -21.20 -39.55 -13.74
C SER A 578 -20.16 -40.21 -12.83
N ASP A 579 -20.55 -41.28 -12.12
CA ASP A 579 -19.66 -42.09 -11.27
C ASP A 579 -18.40 -42.61 -12.01
N THR A 580 -18.46 -42.77 -13.33
CA THR A 580 -17.32 -43.24 -14.15
C THR A 580 -16.48 -42.15 -14.78
N THR A 581 -16.98 -40.92 -14.85
CA THR A 581 -16.32 -39.78 -15.53
C THR A 581 -15.77 -38.75 -14.55
N CYS A 582 -16.30 -38.72 -13.32
CA CYS A 582 -15.80 -37.96 -12.19
C CYS A 582 -14.70 -38.76 -11.48
N GLU A 583 -13.46 -38.63 -11.93
CA GLU A 583 -12.31 -39.35 -11.38
C GLU A 583 -11.77 -38.62 -10.15
N TYR A 584 -12.11 -39.10 -8.96
CA TYR A 584 -11.57 -38.59 -7.70
C TYR A 584 -10.06 -38.88 -7.57
N TRP A 585 -9.29 -37.88 -7.12
CA TRP A 585 -7.86 -38.02 -6.84
C TRP A 585 -7.53 -37.90 -5.36
N GLU A 586 -7.81 -36.75 -4.75
CA GLU A 586 -7.39 -36.46 -3.39
C GLU A 586 -8.35 -35.49 -2.68
N ARG A 587 -8.32 -35.49 -1.34
CA ARG A 587 -9.01 -34.52 -0.49
C ARG A 587 -8.15 -34.14 0.71
N GLY A 588 -8.37 -32.94 1.21
CA GLY A 588 -7.82 -32.47 2.48
C GLY A 588 -8.81 -31.63 3.27
N SER A 589 -8.43 -31.32 4.50
CA SER A 589 -9.10 -30.35 5.37
C SER A 589 -8.12 -29.22 5.68
N PHE A 590 -8.63 -28.01 5.89
CA PHE A 590 -7.80 -26.92 6.39
C PHE A 590 -7.78 -26.96 7.92
N ASP A 591 -6.62 -26.72 8.52
CA ASP A 591 -6.45 -26.64 9.98
C ASP A 591 -7.06 -25.34 10.53
N ASP A 592 -6.91 -24.24 9.78
CA ASP A 592 -7.57 -22.96 10.02
C ASP A 592 -8.65 -22.74 8.94
N PRO A 593 -9.93 -22.76 9.32
CA PRO A 593 -11.00 -22.78 8.34
C PRO A 593 -11.29 -21.41 7.72
N ALA A 594 -11.69 -21.41 6.44
CA ALA A 594 -12.22 -20.21 5.80
C ALA A 594 -13.52 -19.74 6.48
N ALA A 595 -13.72 -18.43 6.56
CA ALA A 595 -14.95 -17.85 7.10
C ALA A 595 -16.16 -18.17 6.20
N HIS A 596 -17.30 -18.46 6.85
CA HIS A 596 -18.56 -18.68 6.18
C HIS A 596 -19.47 -17.46 6.41
N ASN A 597 -19.79 -16.75 5.33
CA ASN A 597 -20.79 -15.68 5.36
C ASN A 597 -21.37 -15.49 3.96
N ARG A 598 -22.50 -16.15 3.71
CA ARG A 598 -23.13 -16.17 2.39
C ARG A 598 -23.73 -14.83 2.01
N GLU A 599 -24.31 -14.13 2.97
CA GLU A 599 -24.97 -12.85 2.78
C GLU A 599 -23.99 -11.74 2.40
N ALA A 600 -22.72 -11.90 2.75
CA ALA A 600 -21.65 -10.98 2.36
C ALA A 600 -21.08 -11.23 0.96
N ILE A 601 -21.48 -12.30 0.24
CA ILE A 601 -20.99 -12.54 -1.12
C ILE A 601 -21.66 -11.54 -2.07
N PRO A 602 -20.88 -10.67 -2.75
CA PRO A 602 -21.41 -9.66 -3.66
C PRO A 602 -21.99 -10.29 -4.93
N SER A 603 -22.77 -9.50 -5.68
CA SER A 603 -23.19 -9.91 -7.04
C SER A 603 -22.03 -9.70 -8.00
N THR A 604 -21.80 -10.67 -8.89
CA THR A 604 -20.62 -10.71 -9.76
C THR A 604 -21.01 -10.89 -11.21
N LEU A 605 -20.14 -10.51 -12.14
CA LEU A 605 -20.22 -11.07 -13.49
C LEU A 605 -20.09 -12.61 -13.44
N ASN A 606 -20.68 -13.30 -14.41
CA ASN A 606 -20.34 -14.70 -14.63
C ASN A 606 -18.92 -14.82 -15.18
N ILE A 607 -18.31 -15.99 -15.01
CA ILE A 607 -16.95 -16.24 -15.53
C ILE A 607 -16.93 -16.02 -17.04
N SER A 608 -17.93 -16.49 -17.78
CA SER A 608 -18.06 -16.24 -19.23
C SER A 608 -17.97 -14.76 -19.62
N GLY A 609 -18.69 -13.87 -18.91
CA GLY A 609 -18.65 -12.43 -19.16
C GLY A 609 -17.29 -11.80 -18.84
N MET A 610 -16.59 -12.32 -17.82
CA MET A 610 -15.21 -11.93 -17.54
C MET A 610 -14.25 -12.42 -18.63
N GLU A 611 -14.41 -13.65 -19.12
CA GLU A 611 -13.62 -14.22 -20.21
C GLU A 611 -13.81 -13.43 -21.52
N GLU A 612 -15.05 -13.11 -21.89
CA GLU A 612 -15.38 -12.28 -23.05
C GLU A 612 -14.73 -10.88 -22.96
N ARG A 613 -14.74 -10.30 -21.75
CA ARG A 613 -14.16 -8.98 -21.52
C ARG A 613 -12.63 -8.99 -21.57
N LEU A 614 -11.99 -9.95 -20.89
CA LEU A 614 -10.53 -10.08 -20.84
C LEU A 614 -9.93 -10.49 -22.19
N SER A 615 -10.68 -11.19 -23.04
CA SER A 615 -10.27 -11.57 -24.39
C SER A 615 -10.50 -10.48 -25.46
N ASP A 616 -11.25 -9.41 -25.16
CA ASP A 616 -11.47 -8.31 -26.10
C ASP A 616 -10.18 -7.50 -26.29
N ALA A 617 -9.56 -7.63 -27.48
CA ALA A 617 -8.34 -6.93 -27.83
C ALA A 617 -8.47 -5.39 -27.80
N ASN A 618 -9.68 -4.83 -27.95
CA ASN A 618 -9.89 -3.39 -27.83
C ASN A 618 -9.75 -2.92 -26.38
N LEU A 619 -10.25 -3.72 -25.42
CA LEU A 619 -10.16 -3.44 -23.98
C LEU A 619 -8.80 -3.86 -23.43
N PHE A 620 -8.39 -5.11 -23.63
CA PHE A 620 -7.19 -5.72 -23.05
C PHE A 620 -6.31 -6.42 -24.09
N GLY A 621 -5.99 -5.73 -25.18
CA GLY A 621 -5.06 -6.24 -26.21
C GLY A 621 -3.69 -6.68 -25.68
N GLN A 622 -3.25 -6.19 -24.52
CA GLN A 622 -2.04 -6.64 -23.82
C GLN A 622 -2.13 -8.06 -23.26
N LEU A 623 -3.32 -8.68 -23.22
CA LEU A 623 -3.54 -10.08 -22.81
C LEU A 623 -3.71 -11.04 -24.00
N THR A 624 -3.69 -10.51 -25.23
CA THR A 624 -3.93 -11.27 -26.46
C THR A 624 -2.65 -11.43 -27.27
N GLY A 625 -2.22 -12.67 -27.50
CA GLY A 625 -1.01 -12.99 -28.25
C GLY A 625 -0.59 -14.46 -28.13
N PRO A 626 0.42 -14.91 -28.89
CA PRO A 626 0.91 -16.29 -28.83
C PRO A 626 1.45 -16.68 -27.45
N ASP A 627 2.09 -15.73 -26.77
CA ASP A 627 2.77 -15.92 -25.49
C ASP A 627 1.98 -15.31 -24.30
N LEU A 628 0.65 -15.18 -24.45
CA LEU A 628 -0.25 -14.56 -23.46
C LEU A 628 -1.42 -15.51 -23.09
N PHE A 629 -2.52 -15.02 -22.54
CA PHE A 629 -3.66 -15.88 -22.17
C PHE A 629 -4.55 -16.24 -23.35
N PHE A 630 -4.79 -15.28 -24.24
CA PHE A 630 -5.77 -15.41 -25.32
C PHE A 630 -5.11 -15.43 -26.70
N THR A 631 -5.61 -16.28 -27.59
CA THR A 631 -5.34 -16.26 -29.02
C THR A 631 -5.97 -15.02 -29.67
N THR A 632 -5.54 -14.67 -30.88
CA THR A 632 -6.13 -13.55 -31.65
C THR A 632 -7.62 -13.72 -31.97
N ASP A 633 -8.13 -14.95 -31.88
CA ASP A 633 -9.54 -15.27 -32.10
C ASP A 633 -10.36 -15.23 -30.79
N GLY A 634 -9.74 -14.87 -29.66
CA GLY A 634 -10.38 -14.75 -28.34
C GLY A 634 -10.48 -16.06 -27.55
N ALA A 635 -10.00 -17.19 -28.08
CA ALA A 635 -9.94 -18.46 -27.36
C ALA A 635 -8.70 -18.55 -26.44
N TYR A 636 -8.75 -19.39 -25.41
CA TYR A 636 -7.58 -19.65 -24.55
C TYR A 636 -6.41 -20.28 -25.30
N GLN A 637 -5.21 -19.97 -24.82
CA GLN A 637 -4.01 -20.73 -25.13
C GLN A 637 -4.00 -22.07 -24.39
N SER A 638 -3.10 -22.97 -24.77
CA SER A 638 -2.87 -24.20 -24.00
C SER A 638 -2.31 -23.87 -22.62
N GLU A 639 -2.59 -24.74 -21.64
CA GLU A 639 -2.02 -24.69 -20.28
C GLU A 639 -2.47 -23.46 -19.48
N VAL A 640 -3.59 -22.84 -19.86
CA VAL A 640 -4.23 -21.80 -19.04
C VAL A 640 -5.06 -22.47 -17.94
N GLU A 641 -4.74 -22.15 -16.71
CA GLU A 641 -5.54 -22.44 -15.53
C GLU A 641 -6.39 -21.21 -15.18
N VAL A 642 -7.65 -21.44 -14.89
CA VAL A 642 -8.62 -20.40 -14.52
C VAL A 642 -9.17 -20.72 -13.15
N GLY A 643 -9.24 -19.72 -12.29
CA GLY A 643 -9.80 -19.86 -10.96
C GLY A 643 -10.59 -18.66 -10.51
N TYR A 644 -11.35 -18.85 -9.44
CA TYR A 644 -11.98 -17.76 -8.71
C TYR A 644 -11.72 -17.91 -7.21
N LEU A 645 -11.78 -16.80 -6.48
CA LEU A 645 -11.63 -16.70 -5.03
C LEU A 645 -12.73 -15.80 -4.46
N VAL A 646 -13.38 -16.26 -3.40
CA VAL A 646 -14.39 -15.54 -2.62
C VAL A 646 -13.83 -15.26 -1.24
N VAL A 647 -13.87 -14.01 -0.84
CA VAL A 647 -13.47 -13.56 0.50
C VAL A 647 -14.64 -12.82 1.14
N VAL A 648 -14.89 -13.15 2.41
CA VAL A 648 -16.01 -12.59 3.17
C VAL A 648 -15.51 -12.05 4.52
N PRO A 649 -16.15 -11.00 5.07
CA PRO A 649 -15.80 -10.46 6.37
C PRO A 649 -15.83 -11.53 7.48
N GLY A 650 -14.83 -11.50 8.36
CA GLY A 650 -14.69 -12.44 9.50
C GLY A 650 -13.62 -13.54 9.35
N GLY A 651 -12.95 -13.66 8.20
CA GLY A 651 -11.82 -14.58 8.00
C GLY A 651 -10.44 -13.91 8.05
N ASP A 652 -9.40 -14.69 8.36
CA ASP A 652 -7.99 -14.23 8.40
C ASP A 652 -7.46 -13.75 7.04
N LEU A 653 -8.08 -14.20 5.94
CA LEU A 653 -7.78 -13.79 4.56
C LEU A 653 -8.19 -12.34 4.24
N ASN A 654 -8.92 -11.66 5.13
CA ASN A 654 -9.31 -10.25 4.95
C ASN A 654 -8.11 -9.30 5.00
N SER A 655 -7.01 -9.70 5.64
CA SER A 655 -5.80 -8.89 5.75
C SER A 655 -5.11 -8.66 4.40
N ILE A 656 -5.12 -9.66 3.51
CA ILE A 656 -4.42 -9.63 2.20
C ILE A 656 -5.23 -8.88 1.13
N LEU A 657 -6.57 -8.81 1.26
CA LEU A 657 -7.47 -8.28 0.23
C LEU A 657 -8.34 -7.11 0.70
N SER A 658 -7.98 -6.48 1.83
CA SER A 658 -8.62 -5.26 2.37
C SER A 658 -8.62 -4.06 1.41
N SER A 659 -7.91 -4.14 0.29
CA SER A 659 -7.95 -3.16 -0.81
C SER A 659 -9.05 -3.41 -1.86
N LEU A 660 -9.67 -4.59 -1.86
CA LEU A 660 -10.69 -4.99 -2.85
C LEU A 660 -12.13 -4.78 -2.36
N ALA A 661 -12.35 -4.71 -1.06
CA ALA A 661 -13.67 -4.59 -0.47
C ALA A 661 -13.70 -3.62 0.70
N SER A 662 -14.85 -2.99 0.92
CA SER A 662 -15.13 -2.29 2.17
C SER A 662 -15.34 -3.33 3.29
N ASP A 663 -14.98 -3.01 4.53
CA ASP A 663 -15.06 -3.92 5.69
C ASP A 663 -16.45 -4.59 5.92
N ALA A 664 -17.50 -4.09 5.25
CA ALA A 664 -18.87 -4.58 5.33
C ALA A 664 -19.28 -5.59 4.24
N ASP A 665 -18.63 -5.58 3.07
CA ASP A 665 -19.00 -6.39 1.90
C ASP A 665 -17.87 -7.37 1.55
N GLY A 666 -18.20 -8.57 1.06
CA GLY A 666 -17.19 -9.51 0.55
C GLY A 666 -16.65 -9.11 -0.82
N ALA A 667 -15.61 -9.82 -1.29
CA ALA A 667 -15.02 -9.64 -2.62
C ALA A 667 -14.97 -10.98 -3.37
N VAL A 668 -15.16 -10.93 -4.69
CA VAL A 668 -14.96 -12.08 -5.57
C VAL A 668 -13.97 -11.70 -6.67
N SER A 669 -12.88 -12.44 -6.78
CA SER A 669 -11.87 -12.25 -7.81
C SER A 669 -11.76 -13.46 -8.73
N ILE A 670 -11.42 -13.22 -9.99
CA ILE A 670 -10.98 -14.24 -10.94
C ILE A 670 -9.47 -14.13 -11.09
N ASP A 671 -8.81 -15.27 -11.06
CA ASP A 671 -7.40 -15.41 -11.35
C ASP A 671 -7.17 -16.33 -12.55
N MET A 672 -6.12 -16.04 -13.30
CA MET A 672 -5.67 -16.88 -14.40
C MET A 672 -4.18 -17.07 -14.30
N SER A 673 -3.70 -18.28 -14.55
CA SER A 673 -2.28 -18.59 -14.61
C SER A 673 -1.96 -19.42 -15.85
N ARG A 674 -0.74 -19.26 -16.37
CA ARG A 674 -0.23 -20.04 -17.50
C ARG A 674 1.26 -20.25 -17.30
N SER A 675 1.72 -21.49 -17.41
CA SER A 675 3.13 -21.84 -17.38
C SER A 675 3.51 -22.61 -18.62
N TRP A 676 4.57 -22.18 -19.32
CA TRP A 676 5.04 -22.86 -20.54
C TRP A 676 6.53 -22.68 -20.77
N ASP A 677 7.13 -23.67 -21.42
CA ASP A 677 8.51 -23.62 -21.88
C ASP A 677 8.59 -22.97 -23.27
N GLY A 678 9.19 -21.78 -23.32
CA GLY A 678 9.46 -21.05 -24.56
C GLY A 678 10.53 -21.72 -25.41
N ASN A 679 10.44 -21.52 -26.73
CA ASN A 679 11.45 -22.01 -27.68
C ASN A 679 12.76 -21.20 -27.63
N ASP A 680 12.79 -20.13 -26.84
CA ASP A 680 13.90 -19.21 -26.63
C ASP A 680 14.79 -19.60 -25.43
N GLY A 681 14.49 -20.72 -24.77
CA GLY A 681 15.25 -21.22 -23.61
C GLY A 681 14.78 -20.66 -22.28
N TRP A 682 13.59 -20.08 -22.23
CA TRP A 682 12.97 -19.51 -21.04
C TRP A 682 11.71 -20.30 -20.65
N THR A 683 11.57 -20.64 -19.38
CA THR A 683 10.30 -21.04 -18.77
C THR A 683 9.57 -19.77 -18.36
N ASN A 684 8.31 -19.67 -18.77
CA ASN A 684 7.48 -18.49 -18.58
C ASN A 684 6.36 -18.81 -17.61
N GLN A 685 6.09 -17.91 -16.68
CA GLN A 685 4.95 -17.96 -15.77
C GLN A 685 4.19 -16.64 -15.90
N LEU A 686 2.96 -16.71 -16.37
CA LEU A 686 2.06 -15.58 -16.53
C LEU A 686 0.91 -15.71 -15.54
N ASN A 687 0.65 -14.68 -14.74
CA ASN A 687 -0.44 -14.64 -13.78
C ASN A 687 -1.29 -13.37 -14.00
N LEU A 688 -2.57 -13.45 -13.70
CA LEU A 688 -3.51 -12.34 -13.79
C LEU A 688 -4.52 -12.41 -12.66
N LEU A 689 -4.93 -11.24 -12.18
CA LEU A 689 -6.01 -11.08 -11.21
C LEU A 689 -6.99 -10.01 -11.68
N ALA A 690 -8.28 -10.31 -11.59
CA ALA A 690 -9.37 -9.41 -11.91
C ALA A 690 -10.46 -9.46 -10.83
N ASP A 691 -11.12 -8.33 -10.61
CA ASP A 691 -12.30 -8.21 -9.75
C ASP A 691 -13.55 -8.57 -10.56
N ALA A 692 -14.31 -9.55 -10.08
CA ALA A 692 -15.54 -10.01 -10.72
C ALA A 692 -16.75 -9.13 -10.40
N ASN A 693 -16.70 -8.33 -9.33
CA ASN A 693 -17.78 -7.43 -8.94
C ASN A 693 -17.88 -6.26 -9.93
N GLU A 694 -16.73 -5.66 -10.24
CA GLU A 694 -16.62 -4.52 -11.15
C GLU A 694 -16.17 -4.91 -12.56
N GLY A 695 -15.82 -6.19 -12.80
CA GLY A 695 -15.18 -6.66 -14.03
C GLY A 695 -13.94 -5.85 -14.41
N ARG A 696 -13.16 -5.50 -13.39
CA ARG A 696 -11.97 -4.67 -13.46
C ARG A 696 -10.73 -5.56 -13.44
N LEU A 697 -9.82 -5.36 -14.39
CA LEU A 697 -8.49 -5.96 -14.32
C LEU A 697 -7.70 -5.27 -13.20
N LEU A 698 -7.19 -6.05 -12.25
CA LEU A 698 -6.44 -5.55 -11.10
C LEU A 698 -4.94 -5.53 -11.40
N GLY A 699 -4.45 -6.57 -12.08
CA GLY A 699 -3.08 -6.62 -12.55
C GLY A 699 -2.73 -7.94 -13.23
N TRP A 700 -1.54 -7.98 -13.83
CA TRP A 700 -0.96 -9.19 -14.40
C TRP A 700 0.56 -9.14 -14.31
N SER A 701 1.20 -10.30 -14.26
CA SER A 701 2.65 -10.43 -14.23
C SER A 701 3.13 -11.56 -15.13
N LEU A 702 4.20 -11.29 -15.88
CA LEU A 702 4.95 -12.28 -16.65
C LEU A 702 6.34 -12.40 -16.03
N ILE A 703 6.69 -13.58 -15.55
CA ILE A 703 8.01 -13.90 -15.01
C ILE A 703 8.65 -14.92 -15.93
N GLN A 704 9.91 -14.71 -16.29
CA GLN A 704 10.66 -15.61 -17.16
C GLN A 704 11.96 -15.99 -16.46
N GLN A 705 12.20 -17.29 -16.41
CA GLN A 705 13.42 -17.90 -15.87
C GLN A 705 14.08 -18.81 -16.90
N PRO A 706 15.39 -19.06 -16.86
CA PRO A 706 16.06 -19.89 -17.84
C PRO A 706 15.73 -21.37 -17.59
N GLN A 707 15.62 -22.15 -18.67
CA GLN A 707 15.36 -23.60 -18.64
C GLN A 707 16.51 -24.45 -18.10
#